data_AF-A0A5E4TCM3-F1
#
_entry.id   AF-A0A5E4TCM3-F1
#
_cell.length_a   1.000
_cell.length_b   1.000
_cell.length_c   1.000
_cell.angle_alpha   90.00
_cell.angle_beta   90.00
_cell.angle_gamma   90.00
#
_symmetry.space_group_name_H-M   'P 1'
#
loop_
_entity.id
_entity.type
_entity.pdbx_description
1 polymer ?
#
loop_
_entity_poly.entity_id
_entity_poly.type
_entity_poly.pdbx_seq_one_letter_code
_entity_poly.pdbx_strand_id
1 'polypeptide(L)'
;MTQHVDSAKGCLALARSTAATCIASARVDDSLKNAATGGALESLSLGNLSVKQRGTSAGEVAPMSRADVISVTNAVLTLLRDLSTFGEDKSARLAMCEKYASRIARPGQGAALDAKAINDCYLFFKAAQQAGGERVVKGGHDDWAVRDAYLTCRTLKWRFRAAVSELIKHRLDRVMEKNVSAMRGGSSESVTIGAAGKIGPVGLQVSAAHGMSVSQAGYALQQKSGSARVFVGAKVTDGVSADGGVKLIHTRRAVYDKLSDYVAARGHKLITWLTHAKLDLLFNLRDVVKLTTSYERDIRRANISHPFLVDQLQRLRCNVACRPLPGAAPRELERHAVTEISADAGVAAGLPPIVTGSGKLACAHEHAVKRGRLDIMSLLDRRPDDARESLRDTCHEYTDLGLQFAMEQHAQFGSEAVVEALTNMSGGKQAMAVLDEVAKTSHGLLKQFARLKLDGYLSEDVERDIRALIARHPEILRPASLEIYRMSCVAKQRVVRAGVEVTVPQLGVQLGVNIAFKHVTEDEDPYYCGKFVDVSFDGLLDGTAILTGALEASVSPDGVVNPVAFSDALAMVPSVTKGYSTRALYKVKGGRLKLMVAQALKTSGIPLDSSGIVVPGWRGNGDAPENSGGTPSDFLPVSVSLVSAQRLVEKETLGTECLDLLLPIARSRLGGAAGRPWWDNYVEAHRDDFDQLLFNIAQRSTGSTLDLDLAEIARNAPRTAPLITRLTDCARRMAEAPTPSHRATAHDALAQVLLAYLDDHYRDAAAQNWSLSTRP
;
A
#
# COMPACT_ATOMS: atom_id res chain seq x y z
N MET A 1 -42.89 -10.78 12.54
CA MET A 1 -42.06 -9.95 11.63
C MET A 1 -41.84 -8.53 12.13
N THR A 2 -42.84 -7.81 12.64
CA THR A 2 -42.71 -6.43 13.16
C THR A 2 -41.88 -6.28 14.45
N GLN A 3 -41.94 -7.24 15.39
CA GLN A 3 -41.09 -7.26 16.60
C GLN A 3 -39.58 -7.50 16.32
N HIS A 4 -39.22 -8.10 15.19
CA HIS A 4 -37.81 -8.31 14.80
C HIS A 4 -37.19 -7.07 14.15
N VAL A 5 -37.99 -6.15 13.61
CA VAL A 5 -37.52 -4.91 12.96
C VAL A 5 -37.08 -3.87 14.00
N ASP A 6 -37.77 -3.77 15.14
CA ASP A 6 -37.39 -2.82 16.19
C ASP A 6 -36.20 -3.31 17.04
N SER A 7 -36.05 -4.64 17.20
CA SER A 7 -34.83 -5.25 17.73
C SER A 7 -33.64 -5.07 16.77
N ALA A 8 -33.85 -5.18 15.45
CA ALA A 8 -32.82 -4.88 14.46
C ALA A 8 -32.39 -3.41 14.44
N LYS A 9 -33.30 -2.45 14.68
CA LYS A 9 -32.96 -1.01 14.84
C LYS A 9 -32.13 -0.77 16.11
N GLY A 10 -32.46 -1.42 17.22
CA GLY A 10 -31.65 -1.41 18.45
C GLY A 10 -30.25 -2.00 18.25
N CYS A 11 -30.15 -3.14 17.56
CA CYS A 11 -28.87 -3.76 17.19
C CYS A 11 -28.08 -2.92 16.19
N LEU A 12 -28.72 -2.19 15.26
CA LEU A 12 -28.08 -1.26 14.33
C LEU A 12 -27.52 -0.02 15.04
N ALA A 13 -28.21 0.50 16.06
CA ALA A 13 -27.73 1.60 16.90
C ALA A 13 -26.53 1.16 17.76
N LEU A 14 -26.60 -0.04 18.35
CA LEU A 14 -25.49 -0.64 19.08
C LEU A 14 -24.30 -0.93 18.15
N ALA A 15 -24.54 -1.50 16.95
CA ALA A 15 -23.50 -1.75 15.95
C ALA A 15 -22.87 -0.47 15.41
N ARG A 16 -23.60 0.64 15.28
CA ARG A 16 -23.05 1.95 14.91
C ARG A 16 -22.16 2.54 16.02
N SER A 17 -22.59 2.43 17.28
CA SER A 17 -21.79 2.81 18.46
C SER A 17 -20.52 1.97 18.57
N THR A 18 -20.63 0.65 18.46
CA THR A 18 -19.49 -0.28 18.52
C THR A 18 -18.59 -0.16 17.29
N ALA A 19 -19.13 0.14 16.11
CA ALA A 19 -18.35 0.44 14.90
C ALA A 19 -17.54 1.74 15.06
N ALA A 20 -18.06 2.78 15.73
CA ALA A 20 -17.28 3.97 16.07
C ALA A 20 -16.09 3.62 16.99
N THR A 21 -16.27 2.67 17.92
CA THR A 21 -15.22 2.13 18.80
C THR A 21 -14.24 1.20 18.07
N CYS A 22 -14.70 0.38 17.12
CA CYS A 22 -13.85 -0.45 16.26
C CYS A 22 -13.07 0.37 15.22
N ILE A 23 -13.62 1.49 14.76
CA ILE A 23 -12.91 2.48 13.94
C ILE A 23 -11.80 3.16 14.76
N ALA A 24 -11.99 3.30 16.08
CA ALA A 24 -10.93 3.73 17.00
C ALA A 24 -9.92 2.61 17.31
N SER A 25 -10.34 1.33 17.34
CA SER A 25 -9.48 0.16 17.62
C SER A 25 -8.70 -0.39 16.41
N ALA A 26 -9.04 0.00 15.18
CA ALA A 26 -8.27 -0.29 13.97
C ALA A 26 -6.85 0.32 13.97
N ARG A 27 -6.44 0.98 15.06
CA ARG A 27 -5.05 1.30 15.41
C ARG A 27 -4.32 0.09 16.00
N VAL A 28 -4.36 -1.05 15.32
CA VAL A 28 -3.55 -2.24 15.66
C VAL A 28 -2.06 -1.88 15.72
N ASP A 29 -1.63 -0.90 14.91
CA ASP A 29 -0.28 -0.33 14.95
C ASP A 29 0.05 0.33 16.31
N ASP A 30 -0.91 0.94 17.02
CA ASP A 30 -0.63 1.62 18.31
C ASP A 30 -0.67 0.64 19.49
N SER A 31 -1.52 -0.39 19.46
CA SER A 31 -1.54 -1.45 20.48
C SER A 31 -0.29 -2.35 20.43
N LEU A 32 0.20 -2.67 19.22
CA LEU A 32 1.46 -3.41 19.06
C LEU A 32 2.70 -2.55 19.41
N LYS A 33 2.66 -1.23 19.16
CA LYS A 33 3.70 -0.30 19.63
C LYS A 33 3.80 -0.31 21.15
N ASN A 34 2.67 -0.27 21.86
CA ASN A 34 2.64 -0.22 23.32
C ASN A 34 3.12 -1.53 23.99
N ALA A 35 2.87 -2.69 23.37
CA ALA A 35 3.35 -3.98 23.85
C ALA A 35 4.88 -4.16 23.66
N ALA A 36 5.47 -3.55 22.63
CA ALA A 36 6.90 -3.63 22.34
C ALA A 36 7.76 -2.60 23.11
N THR A 37 7.14 -1.60 23.75
CA THR A 37 7.83 -0.50 24.46
C THR A 37 8.15 -0.79 25.93
N GLY A 38 8.10 -2.04 26.38
CA GLY A 38 8.53 -2.44 27.73
C GLY A 38 10.04 -2.25 27.94
N GLY A 39 10.45 -1.02 28.27
CA GLY A 39 11.55 -0.58 29.16
C GLY A 39 12.99 -1.07 29.01
N ALA A 40 13.30 -2.17 28.32
CA ALA A 40 14.58 -2.88 28.48
C ALA A 40 15.48 -2.97 27.23
N LEU A 41 15.18 -2.25 26.15
CA LEU A 41 15.88 -2.43 24.86
C LEU A 41 16.91 -1.35 24.48
N GLU A 42 17.15 -0.35 25.33
CA GLU A 42 18.12 0.71 25.02
C GLU A 42 19.59 0.36 25.33
N SER A 43 19.89 -0.72 26.08
CA SER A 43 21.24 -1.00 26.60
C SER A 43 22.03 -2.13 25.93
N LEU A 44 21.49 -2.85 24.94
CA LEU A 44 22.19 -4.01 24.33
C LEU A 44 22.41 -3.85 22.83
N SER A 45 23.40 -3.04 22.44
CA SER A 45 23.79 -2.72 21.06
C SER A 45 24.73 -3.76 20.42
N LEU A 46 24.24 -4.43 19.35
CA LEU A 46 24.93 -4.68 18.07
C LEU A 46 26.31 -5.40 18.08
N GLY A 47 26.38 -6.61 18.64
CA GLY A 47 27.54 -7.50 18.50
C GLY A 47 27.77 -8.09 17.09
N ASN A 48 26.75 -8.15 16.21
CA ASN A 48 26.83 -8.97 14.98
C ASN A 48 26.47 -8.21 13.68
N LEU A 49 27.16 -7.10 13.39
CA LEU A 49 27.12 -6.47 12.04
C LEU A 49 28.18 -7.05 11.07
N SER A 50 28.80 -8.19 11.41
CA SER A 50 29.73 -8.89 10.52
C SER A 50 29.00 -9.97 9.72
N VAL A 51 28.25 -9.57 8.70
CA VAL A 51 27.94 -10.47 7.58
C VAL A 51 28.21 -9.71 6.29
N LYS A 52 29.25 -10.15 5.57
CA LYS A 52 29.56 -9.72 4.20
C LYS A 52 28.35 -10.03 3.31
N GLN A 53 27.62 -9.03 2.86
CA GLN A 53 26.69 -9.18 1.74
C GLN A 53 26.81 -8.02 0.75
N ARG A 54 27.26 -8.36 -0.46
CA ARG A 54 27.24 -7.54 -1.67
C ARG A 54 25.78 -7.23 -2.02
N GLY A 55 25.48 -5.97 -2.38
CA GLY A 55 24.17 -5.59 -2.93
C GLY A 55 23.82 -4.11 -2.73
N THR A 56 24.43 -3.45 -1.76
CA THR A 56 24.49 -1.98 -1.64
C THR A 56 25.76 -1.72 -0.85
N SER A 57 26.73 -1.03 -1.44
CA SER A 57 27.97 -0.78 -0.70
C SER A 57 27.65 0.20 0.42
N ALA A 58 28.16 -0.02 1.64
CA ALA A 58 27.98 0.95 2.72
C ALA A 58 28.45 2.37 2.31
N GLY A 59 29.32 2.47 1.30
CA GLY A 59 29.73 3.72 0.66
C GLY A 59 28.67 4.46 -0.16
N GLU A 60 27.58 3.81 -0.59
CA GLU A 60 26.46 4.46 -1.29
C GLU A 60 25.52 5.18 -0.31
N VAL A 61 25.36 4.63 0.90
CA VAL A 61 24.48 5.17 1.95
C VAL A 61 25.24 6.10 2.92
N ALA A 62 26.57 6.04 2.91
CA ALA A 62 27.42 6.90 3.72
C ALA A 62 27.17 8.39 3.39
N PRO A 63 26.86 9.24 4.39
CA PRO A 63 26.63 10.66 4.14
C PRO A 63 27.85 11.39 3.58
N MET A 64 29.06 10.95 3.90
CA MET A 64 30.33 11.61 3.59
C MET A 64 31.43 10.56 3.39
N SER A 65 32.55 10.92 2.74
CA SER A 65 33.71 10.04 2.64
C SER A 65 34.39 9.87 4.00
N ARG A 66 35.21 8.82 4.16
CA ARG A 66 35.95 8.60 5.41
C ARG A 66 36.90 9.76 5.73
N ALA A 67 37.59 10.30 4.72
CA ALA A 67 38.52 11.41 4.88
C ALA A 67 37.79 12.66 5.41
N ASP A 68 36.62 12.95 4.83
CA ASP A 68 35.79 14.08 5.23
C ASP A 68 35.30 13.95 6.66
N VAL A 69 34.85 12.76 7.04
CA VAL A 69 34.39 12.52 8.42
C VAL A 69 35.54 12.68 9.41
N ILE A 70 36.73 12.19 9.10
CA ILE A 70 37.90 12.38 9.97
C ILE A 70 38.21 13.87 10.14
N SER A 71 38.18 14.65 9.04
CA SER A 71 38.37 16.10 9.08
C SER A 71 37.35 16.78 10.01
N VAL A 72 36.06 16.49 9.83
CA VAL A 72 34.98 17.06 10.67
C VAL A 72 35.08 16.60 12.12
N THR A 73 35.41 15.33 12.36
CA THR A 73 35.59 14.76 13.71
C THR A 73 36.73 15.47 14.45
N ASN A 74 37.84 15.74 13.77
CA ASN A 74 38.98 16.46 14.34
C ASN A 74 38.66 17.93 14.64
N ALA A 75 37.93 18.60 13.73
CA ALA A 75 37.48 19.98 13.96
C ALA A 75 36.56 20.07 15.19
N VAL A 76 35.59 19.16 15.30
CA VAL A 76 34.69 19.06 16.46
C VAL A 76 35.44 18.75 17.75
N LEU A 77 36.40 17.82 17.73
CA LEU A 77 37.20 17.47 18.91
C LEU A 77 38.06 18.65 19.39
N THR A 78 38.66 19.40 18.47
CA THR A 78 39.45 20.59 18.79
C THR A 78 38.58 21.62 19.51
N LEU A 79 37.42 21.92 18.93
CA LEU A 79 36.46 22.85 19.51
C LEU A 79 35.94 22.37 20.88
N LEU A 80 35.65 21.07 21.05
CA LEU A 80 35.24 20.53 22.35
C LEU A 80 36.34 20.58 23.42
N ARG A 81 37.61 20.45 23.02
CA ARG A 81 38.79 20.58 23.92
C ARG A 81 39.00 22.03 24.33
N ASP A 82 38.86 22.98 23.42
CA ASP A 82 38.99 24.41 23.73
C ASP A 82 37.88 24.89 24.68
N LEU A 83 36.72 24.23 24.62
CA LEU A 83 35.61 24.46 25.54
C LEU A 83 35.79 23.81 26.92
N SER A 84 36.89 23.09 27.17
CA SER A 84 37.06 22.27 28.37
C SER A 84 37.72 22.98 29.56
N THR A 85 36.93 23.74 30.30
CA THR A 85 37.14 23.98 31.74
C THR A 85 36.15 23.09 32.50
N PHE A 86 36.51 21.86 32.88
CA PHE A 86 35.52 20.82 33.26
C PHE A 86 35.85 19.93 34.47
N GLY A 87 34.79 19.44 35.14
CA GLY A 87 34.75 18.36 36.14
C GLY A 87 34.45 16.95 35.57
N GLU A 88 34.26 15.95 36.44
CA GLU A 88 34.41 14.49 36.14
C GLU A 88 33.49 13.89 35.06
N ASP A 89 32.18 14.22 35.01
CA ASP A 89 31.26 13.62 34.02
C ASP A 89 31.60 13.98 32.56
N LYS A 90 32.30 15.10 32.35
CA LYS A 90 32.62 15.63 31.02
C LYS A 90 33.92 15.05 30.47
N SER A 91 34.87 14.68 31.32
CA SER A 91 36.07 13.93 30.89
C SER A 91 35.69 12.55 30.37
N ALA A 92 34.69 11.89 30.96
CA ALA A 92 34.16 10.61 30.48
C ALA A 92 33.51 10.72 29.08
N ARG A 93 32.76 11.79 28.79
CA ARG A 93 32.14 12.03 27.47
C ARG A 93 33.16 12.42 26.40
N LEU A 94 34.17 13.22 26.76
CA LEU A 94 35.28 13.55 25.86
C LEU A 94 36.10 12.30 25.53
N ALA A 95 36.42 11.45 26.52
CA ALA A 95 37.09 10.18 26.31
C ALA A 95 36.29 9.22 25.40
N MET A 96 34.96 9.23 25.50
CA MET A 96 34.11 8.51 24.54
C MET A 96 34.24 9.07 23.12
N CYS A 97 34.26 10.38 22.93
CA CYS A 97 34.47 11.01 21.62
C CYS A 97 35.82 10.60 21.01
N GLU A 98 36.91 10.66 21.80
CA GLU A 98 38.25 10.25 21.36
C GLU A 98 38.33 8.76 21.01
N LYS A 99 37.64 7.92 21.78
CA LYS A 99 37.53 6.48 21.50
C LYS A 99 36.81 6.19 20.17
N TYR A 100 35.76 6.92 19.83
CA TYR A 100 35.09 6.74 18.53
C TYR A 100 35.89 7.35 17.38
N ALA A 101 36.50 8.52 17.58
CA ALA A 101 37.36 9.16 16.58
C ALA A 101 38.54 8.27 16.19
N SER A 102 39.22 7.65 17.17
CA SER A 102 40.30 6.69 16.91
C SER A 102 39.85 5.42 16.19
N ARG A 103 38.59 4.99 16.36
CA ARG A 103 38.01 3.86 15.60
C ARG A 103 37.73 4.24 14.14
N ILE A 104 37.24 5.45 13.90
CA ILE A 104 36.96 5.99 12.56
C ILE A 104 38.27 6.21 11.79
N ALA A 105 39.32 6.67 12.47
CA ALA A 105 40.64 6.99 11.90
C ALA A 105 41.59 5.78 11.78
N ARG A 106 41.13 4.54 12.00
CA ARG A 106 42.02 3.36 11.98
C ARG A 106 42.75 3.23 10.63
N PRO A 107 44.08 3.07 10.64
CA PRO A 107 44.87 2.89 9.42
C PRO A 107 44.52 1.58 8.71
N GLY A 108 44.63 1.56 7.37
CA GLY A 108 44.35 0.40 6.53
C GLY A 108 42.87 0.19 6.14
N GLN A 109 41.98 1.15 6.46
CA GLN A 109 40.59 1.11 6.02
C GLN A 109 40.41 1.87 4.70
N GLY A 110 39.62 1.31 3.76
CA GLY A 110 39.36 1.94 2.46
C GLY A 110 38.63 3.29 2.55
N ALA A 111 38.60 4.03 1.44
CA ALA A 111 38.03 5.39 1.36
C ALA A 111 36.53 5.47 1.70
N ALA A 112 35.78 4.38 1.50
CA ALA A 112 34.37 4.29 1.87
C ALA A 112 34.20 3.89 3.35
N LEU A 113 33.17 4.45 3.99
CA LEU A 113 32.76 4.01 5.33
C LEU A 113 31.99 2.68 5.22
N ASP A 114 32.35 1.72 6.07
CA ASP A 114 31.57 0.50 6.24
C ASP A 114 30.42 0.71 7.22
N ALA A 115 29.50 -0.25 7.33
CA ALA A 115 28.33 -0.13 8.21
C ALA A 115 28.71 0.10 9.68
N LYS A 116 29.85 -0.46 10.12
CA LYS A 116 30.37 -0.28 11.48
C LYS A 116 30.90 1.13 11.69
N ALA A 117 31.67 1.66 10.76
CA ALA A 117 32.20 3.01 10.79
C ALA A 117 31.07 4.05 10.75
N ILE A 118 30.03 3.86 9.95
CA ILE A 118 28.84 4.73 9.92
C ILE A 118 28.17 4.77 11.32
N ASN A 119 28.07 3.63 11.99
CA ASN A 119 27.54 3.58 13.36
C ASN A 119 28.49 4.23 14.38
N ASP A 120 29.81 4.04 14.26
CA ASP A 120 30.80 4.71 15.12
C ASP A 120 30.74 6.25 14.93
N CYS A 121 30.48 6.74 13.72
CA CYS A 121 30.24 8.17 13.44
C CYS A 121 28.97 8.67 14.14
N TYR A 122 27.87 7.92 14.06
CA TYR A 122 26.64 8.25 14.80
C TYR A 122 26.90 8.36 16.31
N LEU A 123 27.63 7.41 16.89
CA LEU A 123 27.95 7.38 18.32
C LEU A 123 28.89 8.53 18.71
N PHE A 124 29.87 8.86 17.86
CA PHE A 124 30.72 10.04 18.02
C PHE A 124 29.88 11.32 18.11
N PHE A 125 29.07 11.62 17.10
CA PHE A 125 28.28 12.86 17.08
C PHE A 125 27.20 12.90 18.18
N LYS A 126 26.70 11.73 18.62
CA LYS A 126 25.83 11.64 19.80
C LYS A 126 26.57 12.07 21.08
N ALA A 127 27.78 11.56 21.29
CA ALA A 127 28.60 11.91 22.45
C ALA A 127 29.04 13.39 22.41
N ALA A 128 29.48 13.87 21.24
CA ALA A 128 29.89 15.26 21.02
C ALA A 128 28.74 16.24 21.31
N GLN A 129 27.53 15.94 20.82
CA GLN A 129 26.35 16.75 21.11
C GLN A 129 26.02 16.77 22.62
N GLN A 130 26.15 15.65 23.32
CA GLN A 130 25.91 15.58 24.77
C GLN A 130 26.97 16.35 25.58
N ALA A 131 28.20 16.44 25.08
CA ALA A 131 29.25 17.25 25.69
C ALA A 131 28.97 18.76 25.51
N GLY A 132 28.52 19.20 24.33
CA GLY A 132 28.22 20.61 24.04
C GLY A 132 26.89 21.13 24.59
N GLY A 133 25.87 20.26 24.75
CA GLY A 133 24.50 20.67 25.08
C GLY A 133 24.30 21.32 26.46
N GLU A 134 25.09 20.95 27.47
CA GLU A 134 24.97 21.52 28.82
C GLU A 134 25.46 22.98 28.91
N ARG A 135 26.37 23.42 28.02
CA ARG A 135 26.91 24.79 27.98
C ARG A 135 25.95 25.74 27.27
N VAL A 136 25.29 25.27 26.20
CA VAL A 136 24.19 26.01 25.54
C VAL A 136 23.02 26.25 26.49
N VAL A 137 22.71 25.28 27.36
CA VAL A 137 21.63 25.39 28.37
C VAL A 137 22.01 26.30 29.55
N LYS A 138 23.29 26.39 29.92
CA LYS A 138 23.77 27.14 31.10
C LYS A 138 24.38 28.52 30.79
N GLY A 139 24.84 28.77 29.57
CA GLY A 139 25.78 29.85 29.24
C GLY A 139 25.18 31.13 28.67
N GLY A 140 23.87 31.24 28.48
CA GLY A 140 23.28 32.37 27.75
C GLY A 140 23.69 32.40 26.27
N HIS A 141 23.05 33.25 25.49
CA HIS A 141 23.10 33.26 24.02
C HIS A 141 24.41 33.79 23.39
N ASP A 142 25.45 34.09 24.17
CA ASP A 142 26.58 34.92 23.72
C ASP A 142 27.73 34.15 23.02
N ASP A 143 27.72 32.81 23.04
CA ASP A 143 28.73 31.99 22.33
C ASP A 143 28.13 31.30 21.10
N TRP A 144 28.00 32.07 20.02
CA TRP A 144 27.48 31.63 18.72
C TRP A 144 28.27 30.46 18.14
N ALA A 145 29.58 30.39 18.38
CA ALA A 145 30.45 29.30 17.90
C ALA A 145 30.13 27.97 18.61
N VAL A 146 29.86 27.99 19.91
CA VAL A 146 29.41 26.81 20.68
C VAL A 146 28.05 26.32 20.21
N ARG A 147 27.12 27.25 19.93
CA ARG A 147 25.78 26.93 19.41
C ARG A 147 25.88 26.29 18.02
N ASP A 148 26.66 26.87 17.10
CA ASP A 148 26.83 26.36 15.75
C ASP A 148 27.47 24.96 15.73
N ALA A 149 28.49 24.73 16.57
CA ALA A 149 29.09 23.41 16.72
C ALA A 149 28.11 22.37 17.30
N TYR A 150 27.31 22.76 18.28
CA TYR A 150 26.25 21.90 18.83
C TYR A 150 25.21 21.53 17.78
N LEU A 151 24.71 22.51 17.01
CA LEU A 151 23.73 22.29 15.95
C LEU A 151 24.31 21.40 14.85
N THR A 152 25.56 21.64 14.44
CA THR A 152 26.27 20.81 13.46
C THR A 152 26.43 19.36 13.92
N CYS A 153 26.85 19.14 15.17
CA CYS A 153 26.92 17.80 15.74
C CYS A 153 25.55 17.12 15.79
N ARG A 154 24.49 17.88 16.09
CA ARG A 154 23.13 17.36 16.15
C ARG A 154 22.60 16.95 14.77
N THR A 155 22.85 17.74 13.73
CA THR A 155 22.44 17.42 12.35
C THR A 155 23.27 16.26 11.77
N LEU A 156 24.59 16.22 12.01
CA LEU A 156 25.44 15.07 11.65
C LEU A 156 24.98 13.80 12.35
N LYS A 157 24.62 13.85 13.64
CA LYS A 157 24.02 12.72 14.35
C LYS A 157 22.73 12.25 13.67
N TRP A 158 21.84 13.15 13.25
CA TRP A 158 20.62 12.77 12.53
C TRP A 158 20.94 12.10 11.20
N ARG A 159 21.91 12.61 10.42
CA ARG A 159 22.31 12.01 9.14
C ARG A 159 22.93 10.64 9.29
N PHE A 160 23.88 10.45 10.21
CA PHE A 160 24.48 9.14 10.43
C PHE A 160 23.48 8.15 11.00
N ARG A 161 22.55 8.59 11.86
CA ARG A 161 21.44 7.75 12.33
C ARG A 161 20.52 7.32 11.19
N ALA A 162 20.17 8.24 10.30
CA ALA A 162 19.37 7.97 9.11
C ALA A 162 20.09 6.99 8.17
N ALA A 163 21.40 7.17 7.94
CA ALA A 163 22.22 6.25 7.16
C ALA A 163 22.27 4.83 7.76
N VAL A 164 22.41 4.70 9.09
CA VAL A 164 22.29 3.38 9.76
C VAL A 164 20.92 2.77 9.53
N SER A 165 19.85 3.57 9.64
CA SER A 165 18.49 3.11 9.41
C SER A 165 18.27 2.67 7.95
N GLU A 166 18.82 3.38 6.97
CA GLU A 166 18.79 2.99 5.54
C GLU A 166 19.54 1.69 5.27
N LEU A 167 20.72 1.48 5.85
CA LEU A 167 21.47 0.23 5.69
C LEU A 167 20.65 -0.98 6.17
N ILE A 168 20.01 -0.84 7.33
CA ILE A 168 19.13 -1.88 7.88
C ILE A 168 17.92 -2.05 6.95
N LYS A 169 17.30 -0.94 6.52
CA LYS A 169 16.13 -0.96 5.64
C LYS A 169 16.42 -1.64 4.30
N HIS A 170 17.50 -1.29 3.60
CA HIS A 170 17.87 -1.94 2.34
C HIS A 170 18.10 -3.45 2.48
N ARG A 171 18.62 -3.90 3.62
CA ARG A 171 18.74 -5.33 3.90
C ARG A 171 17.36 -5.97 4.09
N LEU A 172 16.49 -5.33 4.86
CA LEU A 172 15.10 -5.77 5.08
C LEU A 172 14.29 -5.80 3.78
N ASP A 173 14.41 -4.77 2.95
CA ASP A 173 13.74 -4.66 1.66
C ASP A 173 14.19 -5.77 0.72
N ARG A 174 15.50 -6.09 0.63
CA ARG A 174 15.99 -7.21 -0.19
C ARG A 174 15.42 -8.57 0.24
N VAL A 175 15.30 -8.81 1.55
CA VAL A 175 14.67 -10.03 2.07
C VAL A 175 13.18 -10.04 1.71
N MET A 176 12.50 -8.90 1.87
CA MET A 176 11.09 -8.77 1.55
C MET A 176 10.82 -8.94 0.05
N GLU A 177 11.60 -8.29 -0.81
CA GLU A 177 11.54 -8.41 -2.28
C GLU A 177 11.68 -9.86 -2.71
N LYS A 178 12.62 -10.62 -2.12
CA LYS A 178 12.75 -12.05 -2.38
C LYS A 178 11.45 -12.80 -2.06
N ASN A 179 10.82 -12.51 -0.93
CA ASN A 179 9.59 -13.18 -0.49
C ASN A 179 8.37 -12.81 -1.34
N VAL A 180 8.28 -11.57 -1.83
CA VAL A 180 7.16 -11.15 -2.68
C VAL A 180 7.43 -11.33 -4.19
N SER A 181 8.65 -11.67 -4.60
CA SER A 181 9.05 -11.76 -6.02
C SER A 181 8.22 -12.73 -6.87
N ALA A 182 7.60 -13.73 -6.24
CA ALA A 182 6.72 -14.68 -6.91
C ALA A 182 5.31 -14.14 -7.17
N MET A 183 4.96 -12.96 -6.65
CA MET A 183 3.63 -12.37 -6.82
C MET A 183 3.50 -11.73 -8.20
N ARG A 184 2.54 -12.22 -8.98
CA ARG A 184 2.17 -11.73 -10.32
C ARG A 184 0.78 -11.13 -10.27
N GLY A 185 0.32 -10.56 -11.38
CA GLY A 185 -1.06 -10.05 -11.51
C GLY A 185 -2.07 -11.10 -11.03
N GLY A 186 -2.95 -10.72 -10.10
CA GLY A 186 -3.94 -11.55 -9.43
C GLY A 186 -3.49 -12.29 -8.18
N SER A 187 -2.19 -12.34 -7.87
CA SER A 187 -1.69 -12.91 -6.62
C SER A 187 -2.18 -12.11 -5.42
N SER A 188 -2.45 -12.78 -4.30
CA SER A 188 -2.87 -12.15 -3.05
C SER A 188 -2.32 -12.87 -1.83
N GLU A 189 -1.93 -12.11 -0.82
CA GLU A 189 -1.53 -12.60 0.49
C GLU A 189 -2.25 -11.83 1.58
N SER A 190 -2.65 -12.52 2.64
CA SER A 190 -3.30 -11.90 3.76
C SER A 190 -3.01 -12.63 5.08
N VAL A 191 -3.12 -11.86 6.14
CA VAL A 191 -3.15 -12.30 7.52
C VAL A 191 -4.36 -11.66 8.19
N THR A 192 -5.18 -12.47 8.85
CA THR A 192 -6.37 -12.05 9.57
C THR A 192 -6.23 -12.47 11.02
N ILE A 193 -6.40 -11.50 11.92
CA ILE A 193 -6.47 -11.72 13.36
C ILE A 193 -7.93 -11.54 13.75
N GLY A 194 -8.54 -12.58 14.32
CA GLY A 194 -9.93 -12.58 14.73
C GLY A 194 -10.09 -12.89 16.20
N ALA A 195 -11.11 -12.32 16.83
CA ALA A 195 -11.62 -12.74 18.11
C ALA A 195 -13.12 -13.02 17.99
N ALA A 196 -13.61 -14.10 18.58
CA ALA A 196 -15.02 -14.45 18.60
C ALA A 196 -15.45 -14.94 19.98
N GLY A 197 -16.63 -14.50 20.42
CA GLY A 197 -17.28 -14.93 21.65
C GLY A 197 -18.77 -15.20 21.42
N LYS A 198 -19.38 -16.03 22.26
CA LYS A 198 -20.81 -16.39 22.17
C LYS A 198 -21.48 -16.32 23.54
N ILE A 199 -22.74 -15.90 23.55
CA ILE A 199 -23.66 -15.95 24.70
C ILE A 199 -24.96 -16.60 24.21
N GLY A 200 -25.22 -17.84 24.63
CA GLY A 200 -26.36 -18.61 24.12
C GLY A 200 -26.30 -18.80 22.60
N PRO A 201 -27.41 -18.58 21.86
CA PRO A 201 -27.43 -18.73 20.39
C PRO A 201 -26.79 -17.55 19.65
N VAL A 202 -26.48 -16.44 20.34
CA VAL A 202 -25.96 -15.20 19.73
C VAL A 202 -24.44 -15.13 19.91
N GLY A 203 -23.73 -14.82 18.84
CA GLY A 203 -22.29 -14.62 18.83
C GLY A 203 -21.87 -13.29 18.24
N LEU A 204 -20.71 -12.82 18.68
CA LEU A 204 -20.00 -11.67 18.15
C LEU A 204 -18.62 -12.12 17.67
N GLN A 205 -18.26 -11.73 16.45
CA GLN A 205 -16.94 -11.93 15.89
C GLN A 205 -16.39 -10.59 15.42
N VAL A 206 -15.16 -10.28 15.80
CA VAL A 206 -14.42 -9.11 15.33
C VAL A 206 -13.13 -9.59 14.71
N SER A 207 -12.73 -9.02 13.58
CA SER A 207 -11.44 -9.34 12.98
C SER A 207 -10.79 -8.12 12.35
N ALA A 208 -9.46 -8.15 12.29
CA ALA A 208 -8.65 -7.22 11.53
C ALA A 208 -7.81 -8.03 10.54
N ALA A 209 -7.85 -7.68 9.26
CA ALA A 209 -7.00 -8.28 8.26
C ALA A 209 -6.00 -7.27 7.70
N HIS A 210 -4.79 -7.74 7.47
CA HIS A 210 -3.80 -7.10 6.64
C HIS A 210 -3.55 -7.97 5.42
N GLY A 211 -3.49 -7.38 4.24
CA GLY A 211 -3.15 -8.13 3.05
C GLY A 211 -2.55 -7.25 1.99
N MET A 212 -2.06 -7.90 0.94
CA MET A 212 -1.60 -7.27 -0.27
C MET A 212 -1.97 -8.14 -1.45
N SER A 213 -2.41 -7.52 -2.54
CA SER A 213 -2.72 -8.18 -3.79
C SER A 213 -2.09 -7.43 -4.95
N VAL A 214 -1.75 -8.10 -6.03
CA VAL A 214 -1.27 -7.47 -7.25
C VAL A 214 -2.41 -7.48 -8.27
N SER A 215 -2.73 -6.34 -8.88
CA SER A 215 -3.74 -6.26 -9.94
C SER A 215 -3.21 -6.82 -11.27
N GLN A 216 -4.07 -7.05 -12.26
CA GLN A 216 -3.61 -7.48 -13.61
C GLN A 216 -2.72 -6.46 -14.30
N ALA A 217 -2.96 -5.18 -14.04
CA ALA A 217 -2.06 -4.13 -14.48
C ALA A 217 -0.74 -4.07 -13.66
N GLY A 218 -0.50 -4.97 -12.70
CA GLY A 218 0.73 -5.02 -11.91
C GLY A 218 0.82 -4.03 -10.74
N TYR A 219 -0.25 -3.27 -10.45
CA TYR A 219 -0.30 -2.43 -9.25
C TYR A 219 -0.29 -3.27 -7.98
N ALA A 220 0.51 -2.88 -6.99
CA ALA A 220 0.47 -3.48 -5.66
C ALA A 220 -0.58 -2.78 -4.80
N LEU A 221 -1.55 -3.55 -4.32
CA LEU A 221 -2.72 -3.10 -3.56
C LEU A 221 -2.58 -3.59 -2.13
N GLN A 222 -2.14 -2.73 -1.23
CA GLN A 222 -2.17 -3.02 0.20
C GLN A 222 -3.60 -2.86 0.72
N GLN A 223 -4.06 -3.81 1.54
CA GLN A 223 -5.36 -3.80 2.15
C GLN A 223 -5.24 -3.89 3.68
N LYS A 224 -6.00 -3.04 4.38
CA LYS A 224 -6.22 -3.11 5.82
C LYS A 224 -7.72 -3.13 6.05
N SER A 225 -8.27 -4.22 6.56
CA SER A 225 -9.70 -4.32 6.85
C SER A 225 -9.95 -4.56 8.32
N GLY A 226 -11.05 -4.00 8.83
CA GLY A 226 -11.65 -4.37 10.10
C GLY A 226 -13.07 -4.87 9.82
N SER A 227 -13.47 -5.96 10.45
CA SER A 227 -14.83 -6.47 10.35
C SER A 227 -15.42 -6.80 11.71
N ALA A 228 -16.73 -6.60 11.83
CA ALA A 228 -17.53 -7.02 12.97
C ALA A 228 -18.76 -7.76 12.43
N ARG A 229 -19.01 -8.98 12.92
CA ARG A 229 -20.14 -9.83 12.57
C ARG A 229 -20.91 -10.19 13.84
N VAL A 230 -22.21 -9.93 13.82
CA VAL A 230 -23.16 -10.47 14.79
C VAL A 230 -23.86 -11.63 14.11
N PHE A 231 -23.89 -12.79 14.75
CA PHE A 231 -24.49 -13.99 14.18
C PHE A 231 -25.34 -14.73 15.20
N VAL A 232 -26.33 -15.46 14.73
CA VAL A 232 -27.21 -16.32 15.51
C VAL A 232 -27.14 -17.72 14.93
N GLY A 233 -26.84 -18.71 15.76
CA GLY A 233 -26.78 -20.10 15.37
C GLY A 233 -27.89 -20.91 16.05
N ALA A 234 -28.56 -21.77 15.28
CA ALA A 234 -29.53 -22.72 15.78
C ALA A 234 -29.19 -24.14 15.32
N LYS A 235 -29.27 -25.12 16.23
CA LYS A 235 -29.22 -26.53 15.88
C LYS A 235 -30.62 -26.95 15.42
N VAL A 236 -30.75 -27.36 14.16
CA VAL A 236 -32.04 -27.69 13.54
C VAL A 236 -32.41 -29.15 13.83
N THR A 237 -31.45 -30.07 13.70
CA THR A 237 -31.56 -31.49 14.06
C THR A 237 -30.21 -32.04 14.51
N ASP A 238 -30.16 -33.30 14.97
CA ASP A 238 -28.90 -34.00 15.18
C ASP A 238 -28.16 -34.18 13.85
N GLY A 239 -27.20 -33.28 13.60
CA GLY A 239 -26.39 -33.27 12.39
C GLY A 239 -26.62 -32.07 11.47
N VAL A 240 -27.67 -31.26 11.67
CA VAL A 240 -27.92 -30.05 10.86
C VAL A 240 -27.95 -28.80 11.73
N SER A 241 -27.15 -27.79 11.38
CA SER A 241 -27.15 -26.47 12.01
C SER A 241 -27.37 -25.37 10.99
N ALA A 242 -28.13 -24.35 11.36
CA ALA A 242 -28.29 -23.13 10.58
C ALA A 242 -27.67 -21.94 11.32
N ASP A 243 -26.99 -21.07 10.60
CA ASP A 243 -26.51 -19.78 11.12
C ASP A 243 -26.99 -18.63 10.24
N GLY A 244 -27.23 -17.48 10.85
CA GLY A 244 -27.55 -16.24 10.15
C GLY A 244 -26.86 -15.06 10.82
N GLY A 245 -26.31 -14.14 10.04
CA GLY A 245 -25.54 -13.02 10.58
C GLY A 245 -25.59 -11.76 9.75
N VAL A 246 -25.23 -10.66 10.40
CA VAL A 246 -24.98 -9.36 9.75
C VAL A 246 -23.54 -8.98 10.05
N LYS A 247 -22.82 -8.58 9.00
CA LYS A 247 -21.41 -8.23 9.04
C LYS A 247 -21.20 -6.84 8.45
N LEU A 248 -20.43 -6.03 9.17
CA LEU A 248 -19.91 -4.76 8.70
C LEU A 248 -18.41 -4.91 8.46
N ILE A 249 -17.93 -4.51 7.29
CA ILE A 249 -16.51 -4.51 6.93
C ILE A 249 -16.13 -3.09 6.52
N HIS A 250 -15.05 -2.60 7.10
CA HIS A 250 -14.39 -1.38 6.63
C HIS A 250 -12.99 -1.73 6.14
N THR A 251 -12.73 -1.47 4.86
CA THR A 251 -11.45 -1.76 4.22
C THR A 251 -10.82 -0.46 3.73
N ARG A 252 -9.55 -0.25 4.09
CA ARG A 252 -8.69 0.78 3.51
C ARG A 252 -7.72 0.13 2.55
N ARG A 253 -7.65 0.62 1.33
CA ARG A 253 -6.69 0.17 0.32
C ARG A 253 -5.71 1.29 -0.01
N ALA A 254 -4.45 0.94 -0.19
CA ALA A 254 -3.40 1.82 -0.69
C ALA A 254 -2.81 1.21 -1.95
N VAL A 255 -2.74 2.00 -3.03
CA VAL A 255 -2.28 1.56 -4.34
C VAL A 255 -0.87 2.06 -4.59
N TYR A 256 0.02 1.17 -5.01
CA TYR A 256 1.40 1.46 -5.40
C TYR A 256 1.61 1.07 -6.86
N ASP A 257 2.43 1.83 -7.59
CA ASP A 257 2.66 1.59 -9.03
C ASP A 257 3.22 0.19 -9.29
N LYS A 258 4.22 -0.20 -8.50
CA LYS A 258 4.91 -1.48 -8.61
C LYS A 258 5.06 -2.15 -7.25
N LEU A 259 5.36 -3.44 -7.29
CA LEU A 259 5.62 -4.23 -6.09
C LEU A 259 6.88 -3.75 -5.34
N SER A 260 7.92 -3.33 -6.07
CA SER A 260 9.13 -2.75 -5.47
C SER A 260 8.84 -1.45 -4.70
N ASP A 261 7.92 -0.62 -5.20
CA ASP A 261 7.51 0.61 -4.50
C ASP A 261 6.76 0.28 -3.19
N TYR A 262 5.91 -0.75 -3.22
CA TYR A 262 5.27 -1.27 -2.01
C TYR A 262 6.31 -1.77 -0.99
N VAL A 263 7.29 -2.56 -1.43
CA VAL A 263 8.35 -3.05 -0.53
C VAL A 263 9.18 -1.90 0.01
N ALA A 264 9.61 -0.96 -0.82
CA ALA A 264 10.34 0.22 -0.37
C ALA A 264 9.52 1.06 0.62
N ALA A 265 8.20 1.14 0.46
CA ALA A 265 7.32 1.88 1.36
C ALA A 265 7.02 1.15 2.69
N ARG A 266 6.91 -0.18 2.66
CA ARG A 266 6.35 -0.97 3.76
C ARG A 266 7.30 -2.01 4.36
N GLY A 267 8.45 -2.26 3.74
CA GLY A 267 9.44 -3.25 4.15
C GLY A 267 10.03 -3.04 5.55
N HIS A 268 9.82 -1.89 6.17
CA HIS A 268 10.22 -1.61 7.56
C HIS A 268 9.09 -1.78 8.59
N LYS A 269 7.86 -2.16 8.19
CA LYS A 269 6.69 -2.30 9.07
C LYS A 269 6.49 -3.74 9.53
N LEU A 270 6.33 -3.96 10.83
CA LEU A 270 6.11 -5.29 11.42
C LEU A 270 4.98 -6.11 10.77
N ILE A 271 3.83 -5.48 10.54
CA ILE A 271 2.66 -6.19 9.98
C ILE A 271 2.90 -6.71 8.55
N THR A 272 3.74 -6.02 7.77
CA THR A 272 4.15 -6.44 6.43
C THR A 272 4.98 -7.71 6.49
N TRP A 273 5.87 -7.83 7.48
CA TRP A 273 6.64 -9.05 7.74
C TRP A 273 5.78 -10.22 8.21
N LEU A 274 4.81 -9.96 9.08
CA LEU A 274 3.85 -11.00 9.49
C LEU A 274 3.01 -11.54 8.31
N THR A 275 2.84 -10.73 7.27
CA THR A 275 2.10 -11.13 6.06
C THR A 275 2.98 -11.94 5.11
N HIS A 276 4.14 -11.42 4.73
CA HIS A 276 4.93 -11.96 3.62
C HIS A 276 6.15 -12.81 4.03
N ALA A 277 6.63 -12.69 5.28
CA ALA A 277 7.96 -13.14 5.67
C ALA A 277 8.02 -13.68 7.11
N LYS A 278 7.08 -14.54 7.49
CA LYS A 278 6.89 -14.97 8.90
C LYS A 278 8.11 -15.64 9.51
N LEU A 279 8.78 -16.54 8.78
CA LEU A 279 9.98 -17.22 9.26
C LEU A 279 11.17 -16.26 9.34
N ASP A 280 11.37 -15.45 8.29
CA ASP A 280 12.44 -14.45 8.26
C ASP A 280 12.27 -13.34 9.30
N LEU A 281 11.03 -13.07 9.73
CA LEU A 281 10.73 -12.14 10.81
C LEU A 281 11.40 -12.58 12.11
N LEU A 282 11.48 -13.88 12.43
CA LEU A 282 12.14 -14.36 13.65
C LEU A 282 13.61 -13.93 13.70
N PHE A 283 14.29 -13.92 12.55
CA PHE A 283 15.69 -13.52 12.43
C PHE A 283 15.88 -12.01 12.34
N ASN A 284 14.85 -11.24 11.98
CA ASN A 284 14.92 -9.79 11.75
C ASN A 284 14.08 -8.95 12.73
N LEU A 285 13.39 -9.57 13.69
CA LEU A 285 12.38 -8.93 14.55
C LEU A 285 12.88 -7.65 15.21
N ARG A 286 14.08 -7.72 15.80
CA ARG A 286 14.71 -6.58 16.48
C ARG A 286 14.84 -5.35 15.57
N ASP A 287 15.33 -5.57 14.36
CA ASP A 287 15.60 -4.50 13.40
C ASP A 287 14.29 -3.95 12.82
N VAL A 288 13.31 -4.82 12.57
CA VAL A 288 11.95 -4.44 12.14
C VAL A 288 11.25 -3.58 13.20
N VAL A 289 11.29 -3.99 14.48
CA VAL A 289 10.67 -3.23 15.59
C VAL A 289 11.31 -1.85 15.74
N LYS A 290 12.65 -1.79 15.66
CA LYS A 290 13.39 -0.52 15.72
C LYS A 290 12.98 0.43 14.59
N LEU A 291 12.94 -0.06 13.35
CA LEU A 291 12.62 0.78 12.18
C LEU A 291 11.15 1.16 12.09
N THR A 292 10.23 0.28 12.52
CA THR A 292 8.77 0.53 12.48
C THR A 292 8.40 1.86 13.13
N THR A 293 9.10 2.26 14.20
CA THR A 293 8.78 3.46 14.99
C THR A 293 9.61 4.69 14.64
N SER A 294 10.80 4.52 14.04
CA SER A 294 11.79 5.60 13.95
C SER A 294 12.27 5.93 12.54
N TYR A 295 12.11 5.03 11.58
CA TYR A 295 12.67 5.17 10.24
C TYR A 295 12.24 6.47 9.53
N GLU A 296 10.94 6.67 9.30
CA GLU A 296 10.41 7.85 8.59
C GLU A 296 10.84 9.17 9.26
N ARG A 297 10.84 9.19 10.60
CA ARG A 297 11.25 10.36 11.37
C ARG A 297 12.74 10.66 11.21
N ASP A 298 13.58 9.62 11.21
CA ASP A 298 15.02 9.76 11.11
C ASP A 298 15.43 10.24 9.72
N ILE A 299 14.85 9.66 8.65
CA ILE A 299 15.05 10.12 7.25
C ILE A 299 14.58 11.56 7.07
N ARG A 300 13.36 11.88 7.54
CA ARG A 300 12.79 13.22 7.42
C ARG A 300 13.66 14.29 8.06
N ARG A 301 14.15 14.04 9.29
CA ARG A 301 15.06 14.98 9.98
C ARG A 301 16.39 15.15 9.25
N ALA A 302 16.96 14.06 8.73
CA ALA A 302 18.20 14.14 7.98
C ALA A 302 18.04 14.93 6.67
N ASN A 303 16.92 14.74 5.95
CA ASN A 303 16.64 15.44 4.70
C ASN A 303 16.33 16.93 4.92
N ILE A 304 15.50 17.27 5.91
CA ILE A 304 15.21 18.67 6.26
C ILE A 304 16.49 19.42 6.68
N SER A 305 17.38 18.78 7.45
CA SER A 305 18.62 19.43 7.92
C SER A 305 19.74 19.50 6.87
N HIS A 306 19.52 19.01 5.64
CA HIS A 306 20.58 18.92 4.64
C HIS A 306 21.14 20.29 4.23
N PRO A 307 20.31 21.27 3.79
CA PRO A 307 20.82 22.58 3.40
C PRO A 307 21.58 23.27 4.53
N PHE A 308 20.99 23.29 5.72
CA PHE A 308 21.63 23.86 6.91
C PHE A 308 22.99 23.21 7.23
N LEU A 309 23.10 21.88 7.13
CA LEU A 309 24.38 21.21 7.41
C LEU A 309 25.47 21.61 6.40
N VAL A 310 25.13 21.74 5.11
CA VAL A 310 26.12 22.11 4.08
C VAL A 310 26.69 23.50 4.38
N ASP A 311 25.84 24.46 4.71
CA ASP A 311 26.24 25.81 5.10
C ASP A 311 27.12 25.80 6.37
N GLN A 312 26.72 25.05 7.40
CA GLN A 312 27.48 24.95 8.64
C GLN A 312 28.85 24.29 8.46
N LEU A 313 28.97 23.26 7.61
CA LEU A 313 30.26 22.65 7.30
C LEU A 313 31.19 23.63 6.59
N GLN A 314 30.66 24.49 5.70
CA GLN A 314 31.43 25.56 5.07
C GLN A 314 31.90 26.60 6.11
N ARG A 315 31.04 27.02 7.05
CA ARG A 315 31.42 27.93 8.15
C ARG A 315 32.52 27.36 9.04
N LEU A 316 32.48 26.05 9.31
CA LEU A 316 33.55 25.33 10.03
C LEU A 316 34.82 25.11 9.19
N ARG A 317 34.89 25.66 7.97
CA ARG A 317 35.99 25.49 7.01
C ARG A 317 36.25 24.04 6.61
N CYS A 318 35.24 23.18 6.77
CA CYS A 318 35.24 21.82 6.28
C CYS A 318 34.64 21.81 4.87
N ASN A 319 35.49 21.90 3.84
CA ASN A 319 35.06 21.76 2.43
C ASN A 319 34.70 20.30 2.12
N VAL A 320 33.53 19.87 2.58
CA VAL A 320 33.08 18.48 2.49
C VAL A 320 31.83 18.37 1.62
N ALA A 321 31.84 17.39 0.72
CA ALA A 321 30.64 16.95 0.02
C ALA A 321 29.79 16.03 0.92
N CYS A 322 28.74 16.58 1.53
CA CYS A 322 27.71 15.78 2.19
C CYS A 322 26.69 15.30 1.15
N ARG A 323 26.56 13.99 0.97
CA ARG A 323 25.61 13.39 0.02
C ARG A 323 24.18 13.44 0.58
N PRO A 324 23.17 13.74 -0.26
CA PRO A 324 21.78 13.53 0.12
C PRO A 324 21.53 12.03 0.37
N LEU A 325 20.71 11.73 1.37
CA LEU A 325 20.24 10.35 1.58
C LEU A 325 19.12 10.03 0.58
N PRO A 326 18.88 8.75 0.27
CA PRO A 326 17.76 8.34 -0.56
C PRO A 326 16.46 9.01 -0.11
N GLY A 327 15.68 9.48 -1.09
CA GLY A 327 14.47 10.26 -0.87
C GLY A 327 13.39 9.52 -0.09
N ALA A 328 12.35 10.26 0.30
CA ALA A 328 11.19 9.72 1.01
C ALA A 328 10.65 8.45 0.32
N ALA A 329 10.25 7.47 1.13
CA ALA A 329 9.67 6.21 0.65
C ALA A 329 8.60 6.46 -0.44
N PRO A 330 8.51 5.60 -1.48
CA PRO A 330 7.53 5.76 -2.55
C PRO A 330 6.13 5.99 -1.98
N ARG A 331 5.46 7.04 -2.48
CA ARG A 331 4.14 7.43 -2.02
C ARG A 331 3.08 6.57 -2.70
N GLU A 332 1.97 6.39 -1.98
CA GLU A 332 0.78 5.72 -2.49
C GLU A 332 0.16 6.58 -3.61
N LEU A 333 -0.15 5.98 -4.75
CA LEU A 333 -0.83 6.64 -5.86
C LEU A 333 -2.26 7.04 -5.49
N GLU A 334 -2.95 6.12 -4.80
CA GLU A 334 -4.35 6.26 -4.45
C GLU A 334 -4.69 5.58 -3.12
N ARG A 335 -5.74 6.08 -2.48
CA ARG A 335 -6.33 5.50 -1.27
C ARG A 335 -7.80 5.20 -1.48
N HIS A 336 -8.22 3.97 -1.22
CA HIS A 336 -9.63 3.61 -1.27
C HIS A 336 -10.15 3.37 0.15
N ALA A 337 -11.35 3.84 0.43
CA ALA A 337 -12.09 3.48 1.63
C ALA A 337 -13.36 2.77 1.20
N VAL A 338 -13.46 1.48 1.52
CA VAL A 338 -14.60 0.63 1.19
C VAL A 338 -15.34 0.30 2.48
N THR A 339 -16.65 0.54 2.49
CA THR A 339 -17.54 0.08 3.53
C THR A 339 -18.49 -0.93 2.90
N GLU A 340 -18.53 -2.13 3.50
CA GLU A 340 -19.39 -3.21 3.08
C GLU A 340 -20.31 -3.59 4.22
N ILE A 341 -21.60 -3.71 3.93
CA ILE A 341 -22.60 -4.27 4.83
C ILE A 341 -23.10 -5.54 4.18
N SER A 342 -22.96 -6.67 4.85
CA SER A 342 -23.44 -7.95 4.34
C SER A 342 -24.34 -8.66 5.34
N ALA A 343 -25.36 -9.32 4.83
CA ALA A 343 -26.15 -10.31 5.56
C ALA A 343 -25.79 -11.69 5.02
N ASP A 344 -25.65 -12.68 5.89
CA ASP A 344 -25.32 -14.04 5.54
C ASP A 344 -26.25 -15.04 6.23
N ALA A 345 -26.45 -16.17 5.58
CA ALA A 345 -27.17 -17.33 6.06
C ALA A 345 -26.42 -18.59 5.64
N GLY A 346 -26.24 -19.52 6.57
CA GLY A 346 -25.53 -20.77 6.36
C GLY A 346 -26.32 -21.96 6.87
N VAL A 347 -26.14 -23.10 6.22
CA VAL A 347 -26.63 -24.40 6.67
C VAL A 347 -25.46 -25.37 6.59
N ALA A 348 -25.16 -26.04 7.70
CA ALA A 348 -24.20 -27.14 7.74
C ALA A 348 -24.95 -28.44 8.04
N ALA A 349 -24.66 -29.47 7.26
CA ALA A 349 -25.18 -30.82 7.42
C ALA A 349 -24.01 -31.80 7.51
N GLY A 350 -23.96 -32.58 8.59
CA GLY A 350 -23.03 -33.67 8.80
C GLY A 350 -23.69 -35.01 8.56
N LEU A 351 -23.08 -35.85 7.71
CA LEU A 351 -23.36 -37.28 7.66
C LEU A 351 -22.22 -38.00 8.39
N PRO A 352 -22.46 -38.50 9.63
CA PRO A 352 -21.49 -39.37 10.28
C PRO A 352 -21.25 -40.63 9.41
N PRO A 353 -20.00 -41.10 9.24
CA PRO A 353 -18.77 -40.64 9.91
C PRO A 353 -17.79 -39.84 9.01
N ILE A 354 -18.12 -39.48 7.77
CA ILE A 354 -17.09 -39.19 6.74
C ILE A 354 -17.17 -37.80 6.09
N VAL A 355 -18.35 -37.16 6.00
CA VAL A 355 -18.50 -35.89 5.24
C VAL A 355 -19.37 -34.87 5.97
N THR A 356 -18.86 -33.64 6.09
CA THR A 356 -19.65 -32.47 6.51
C THR A 356 -19.73 -31.50 5.34
N GLY A 357 -20.94 -31.23 4.86
CA GLY A 357 -21.21 -30.21 3.85
C GLY A 357 -21.80 -28.96 4.50
N SER A 358 -21.40 -27.78 4.04
CA SER A 358 -22.01 -26.51 4.42
C SER A 358 -22.28 -25.64 3.20
N GLY A 359 -23.48 -25.10 3.12
CA GLY A 359 -23.86 -24.06 2.16
C GLY A 359 -23.92 -22.71 2.87
N LYS A 360 -23.48 -21.65 2.21
CA LYS A 360 -23.55 -20.26 2.69
C LYS A 360 -24.08 -19.38 1.57
N LEU A 361 -25.06 -18.55 1.89
CA LEU A 361 -25.54 -17.47 1.03
C LEU A 361 -25.29 -16.15 1.74
N ALA A 362 -24.70 -15.18 1.05
CA ALA A 362 -24.48 -13.84 1.59
C ALA A 362 -24.86 -12.78 0.56
N CYS A 363 -25.58 -11.75 0.99
CA CYS A 363 -25.83 -10.55 0.20
C CYS A 363 -25.05 -9.39 0.82
N ALA A 364 -24.35 -8.62 0.00
CA ALA A 364 -23.53 -7.50 0.42
C ALA A 364 -23.79 -6.26 -0.42
N HIS A 365 -23.83 -5.11 0.26
CA HIS A 365 -23.80 -3.80 -0.35
C HIS A 365 -22.45 -3.16 -0.07
N GLU A 366 -21.68 -2.89 -1.13
CA GLU A 366 -20.38 -2.27 -1.04
C GLU A 366 -20.46 -0.82 -1.55
N HIS A 367 -19.96 0.08 -0.72
CA HIS A 367 -19.77 1.49 -1.05
C HIS A 367 -18.30 1.84 -0.87
N ALA A 368 -17.64 2.16 -1.97
CA ALA A 368 -16.24 2.54 -2.03
C ALA A 368 -16.09 4.01 -2.40
N VAL A 369 -15.16 4.69 -1.74
CA VAL A 369 -14.72 6.02 -2.10
C VAL A 369 -13.23 5.94 -2.43
N LYS A 370 -12.89 6.08 -3.70
CA LYS A 370 -11.51 6.23 -4.18
C LYS A 370 -11.11 7.68 -3.91
N ARG A 371 -9.91 7.90 -3.35
CA ARG A 371 -9.38 9.21 -3.01
C ARG A 371 -7.95 9.34 -3.51
N GLY A 372 -7.73 10.33 -4.38
CA GLY A 372 -6.42 10.85 -4.72
C GLY A 372 -6.12 12.07 -3.87
N ARG A 373 -4.90 12.19 -3.37
CA ARG A 373 -4.40 13.43 -2.77
C ARG A 373 -3.40 14.05 -3.73
N LEU A 374 -3.61 15.31 -4.07
CA LEU A 374 -2.78 16.05 -4.99
C LEU A 374 -2.31 17.34 -4.32
N ASP A 375 -1.07 17.70 -4.58
CA ASP A 375 -0.60 19.08 -4.45
C ASP A 375 -0.80 19.83 -5.78
N ILE A 376 -0.48 21.12 -5.79
CA ILE A 376 -0.69 21.96 -6.98
C ILE A 376 0.13 21.49 -8.19
N MET A 377 1.31 20.90 -7.98
CA MET A 377 2.15 20.33 -9.03
C MET A 377 1.50 19.08 -9.65
N SER A 378 1.02 18.17 -8.82
CA SER A 378 0.31 16.97 -9.27
C SER A 378 -1.02 17.31 -9.93
N LEU A 379 -1.70 18.38 -9.47
CA LEU A 379 -2.92 18.88 -10.10
C LEU A 379 -2.60 19.46 -11.48
N LEU A 380 -1.55 20.27 -11.60
CA LEU A 380 -1.06 20.81 -12.87
C LEU A 380 -0.72 19.73 -13.88
N ASP A 381 0.02 18.70 -13.47
CA ASP A 381 0.45 17.62 -14.36
C ASP A 381 -0.72 16.69 -14.78
N ARG A 382 -1.79 16.57 -13.98
CA ARG A 382 -2.92 15.65 -14.23
C ARG A 382 -4.21 16.30 -14.76
N ARG A 383 -4.52 17.51 -14.31
CA ARG A 383 -5.74 18.27 -14.64
C ARG A 383 -5.40 19.76 -14.75
N PRO A 384 -4.75 20.19 -15.84
CA PRO A 384 -4.26 21.57 -15.99
C PRO A 384 -5.40 22.60 -15.94
N ASP A 385 -6.61 22.25 -16.38
CA ASP A 385 -7.75 23.16 -16.34
C ASP A 385 -8.26 23.39 -14.91
N ASP A 386 -8.40 22.32 -14.11
CA ASP A 386 -8.70 22.42 -12.67
C ASP A 386 -7.60 23.22 -11.93
N ALA A 387 -6.33 23.02 -12.31
CA ALA A 387 -5.23 23.80 -11.75
C ALA A 387 -5.37 25.28 -12.09
N ARG A 388 -5.72 25.61 -13.34
CA ARG A 388 -5.97 27.00 -13.80
C ARG A 388 -7.11 27.65 -13.02
N GLU A 389 -8.20 26.92 -12.78
CA GLU A 389 -9.31 27.41 -11.95
C GLU A 389 -8.87 27.66 -10.50
N SER A 390 -8.11 26.73 -9.90
CA SER A 390 -7.60 26.88 -8.53
C SER A 390 -6.63 28.05 -8.33
N LEU A 391 -6.04 28.54 -9.42
CA LEU A 391 -5.07 29.64 -9.47
C LEU A 391 -5.67 30.93 -10.02
N ARG A 392 -6.99 31.02 -10.19
CA ARG A 392 -7.66 32.20 -10.78
C ARG A 392 -7.35 33.50 -10.04
N ASP A 393 -7.25 33.44 -8.71
CA ASP A 393 -7.01 34.61 -7.85
C ASP A 393 -5.52 34.82 -7.54
N THR A 394 -4.62 34.00 -8.08
CA THR A 394 -3.18 34.10 -7.83
C THR A 394 -2.53 34.99 -8.89
N CYS A 395 -1.98 36.14 -8.47
CA CYS A 395 -1.24 37.05 -9.34
C CYS A 395 0.24 36.62 -9.47
N HIS A 396 0.89 37.01 -10.58
CA HIS A 396 2.33 36.82 -10.74
C HIS A 396 3.09 37.69 -9.74
N GLU A 397 3.81 37.04 -8.84
CA GLU A 397 4.71 37.73 -7.89
C GLU A 397 6.17 37.68 -8.35
N TYR A 398 6.54 36.68 -9.15
CA TYR A 398 7.92 36.41 -9.56
C TYR A 398 8.05 36.24 -11.07
N THR A 399 9.21 36.61 -11.60
CA THR A 399 9.72 36.13 -12.89
C THR A 399 10.21 34.68 -12.76
N ASP A 400 10.55 34.02 -13.86
CA ASP A 400 11.07 32.64 -13.84
C ASP A 400 12.34 32.50 -12.98
N LEU A 401 13.37 33.32 -13.22
CA LEU A 401 14.61 33.34 -12.43
C LEU A 401 14.38 33.83 -11.00
N GLY A 402 13.46 34.78 -10.80
CA GLY A 402 13.09 35.27 -9.48
C GLY A 402 12.46 34.17 -8.61
N LEU A 403 11.64 33.31 -9.22
CA LEU A 403 11.04 32.17 -8.54
C LEU A 403 12.10 31.13 -8.16
N GLN A 404 13.02 30.80 -9.07
CA GLN A 404 14.11 29.88 -8.77
C GLN A 404 14.91 30.36 -7.54
N PHE A 405 15.31 31.62 -7.54
CA PHE A 405 16.05 32.23 -6.43
C PHE A 405 15.25 32.20 -5.11
N ALA A 406 13.95 32.54 -5.16
CA ALA A 406 13.09 32.48 -3.98
C ALA A 406 12.94 31.05 -3.41
N MET A 407 12.87 30.04 -4.29
CA MET A 407 12.82 28.64 -3.86
C MET A 407 14.14 28.16 -3.25
N GLU A 408 15.29 28.60 -3.77
CA GLU A 408 16.61 28.32 -3.21
C GLU A 408 16.76 28.93 -1.80
N GLN A 409 16.38 30.21 -1.65
CA GLN A 409 16.38 30.88 -0.35
C GLN A 409 15.45 30.19 0.65
N HIS A 410 14.23 29.82 0.23
CA HIS A 410 13.27 29.14 1.09
C HIS A 410 13.77 27.75 1.52
N ALA A 411 14.44 27.01 0.63
CA ALA A 411 15.06 25.74 0.98
C ALA A 411 16.14 25.90 2.07
N GLN A 412 16.92 26.99 2.01
CA GLN A 412 18.00 27.26 2.97
C GLN A 412 17.48 27.79 4.31
N PHE A 413 16.73 28.89 4.30
CA PHE A 413 16.20 29.51 5.53
C PHE A 413 15.13 28.64 6.21
N GLY A 414 14.29 27.95 5.42
CA GLY A 414 13.32 27.00 5.95
C GLY A 414 13.99 25.80 6.64
N SER A 415 15.13 25.34 6.11
CA SER A 415 15.93 24.28 6.75
C SER A 415 16.46 24.74 8.10
N GLU A 416 17.08 25.93 8.15
CA GLU A 416 17.63 26.52 9.36
C GLU A 416 16.56 26.70 10.44
N ALA A 417 15.44 27.37 10.12
CA ALA A 417 14.35 27.61 11.06
C ALA A 417 13.79 26.31 11.66
N VAL A 418 13.62 25.26 10.85
CA VAL A 418 13.12 23.96 11.33
C VAL A 418 14.16 23.25 12.18
N VAL A 419 15.45 23.29 11.82
CA VAL A 419 16.53 22.71 12.63
C VAL A 419 16.56 23.38 14.00
N GLU A 420 16.57 24.72 14.05
CA GLU A 420 16.55 25.48 15.30
C GLU A 420 15.32 25.13 16.16
N ALA A 421 14.13 25.10 15.57
CA ALA A 421 12.91 24.75 16.30
C ALA A 421 12.92 23.30 16.83
N LEU A 422 13.49 22.35 16.08
CA LEU A 422 13.64 20.96 16.52
C LEU A 422 14.77 20.74 17.54
N THR A 423 15.65 21.73 17.72
CA THR A 423 16.81 21.64 18.62
C THR A 423 16.58 22.38 19.94
N ASN A 424 15.87 23.51 19.93
CA ASN A 424 15.79 24.48 21.04
C ASN A 424 14.93 24.10 22.26
N MET A 425 14.58 22.82 22.46
CA MET A 425 13.84 22.31 23.65
C MET A 425 12.47 22.97 23.95
N SER A 426 12.09 24.02 23.23
CA SER A 426 10.75 24.56 23.23
C SER A 426 9.82 23.48 22.67
N GLY A 427 8.76 23.17 23.43
CA GLY A 427 7.97 21.96 23.24
C GLY A 427 7.49 21.74 21.81
N GLY A 428 7.11 20.50 21.47
CA GLY A 428 6.76 20.09 20.11
C GLY A 428 5.73 20.97 19.37
N LYS A 429 4.95 21.81 20.08
CA LYS A 429 4.05 22.80 19.48
C LYS A 429 4.78 23.87 18.66
N GLN A 430 5.90 24.42 19.13
CA GLN A 430 6.62 25.48 18.41
C GLN A 430 7.28 24.94 17.14
N ALA A 431 7.88 23.75 17.21
CA ALA A 431 8.42 23.07 16.03
C ALA A 431 7.36 22.77 14.97
N MET A 432 6.13 22.42 15.39
CA MET A 432 5.02 22.19 14.46
C MET A 432 4.52 23.50 13.84
N ALA A 433 4.54 24.62 14.56
CA ALA A 433 4.19 25.94 14.01
C ALA A 433 5.17 26.39 12.93
N VAL A 434 6.48 26.24 13.17
CA VAL A 434 7.52 26.54 12.17
C VAL A 434 7.39 25.64 10.93
N LEU A 435 7.12 24.35 11.12
CA LEU A 435 6.86 23.43 10.00
C LEU A 435 5.62 23.82 9.19
N ASP A 436 4.58 24.36 9.83
CA ASP A 436 3.37 24.84 9.15
C ASP A 436 3.64 26.13 8.36
N GLU A 437 4.41 27.06 8.92
CA GLU A 437 4.84 28.28 8.24
C GLU A 437 5.70 27.98 7.01
N VAL A 438 6.70 27.11 7.15
CA VAL A 438 7.54 26.65 6.03
C VAL A 438 6.69 26.00 4.94
N ALA A 439 5.69 25.18 5.31
CA ALA A 439 4.79 24.57 4.35
C ALA A 439 3.90 25.61 3.64
N LYS A 440 3.40 26.65 4.33
CA LYS A 440 2.62 27.73 3.71
C LYS A 440 3.42 28.48 2.66
N THR A 441 4.67 28.84 2.97
CA THR A 441 5.56 29.51 2.02
C THR A 441 5.85 28.61 0.82
N SER A 442 6.13 27.31 1.04
CA SER A 442 6.31 26.35 -0.05
C SER A 442 5.08 26.23 -0.93
N HIS A 443 3.88 26.24 -0.34
CA HIS A 443 2.62 26.24 -1.09
C HIS A 443 2.48 27.45 -2.00
N GLY A 444 2.80 28.65 -1.48
CA GLY A 444 2.80 29.88 -2.26
C GLY A 444 3.76 29.80 -3.45
N LEU A 445 5.00 29.36 -3.23
CA LEU A 445 6.00 29.20 -4.29
C LEU A 445 5.58 28.18 -5.36
N LEU A 446 5.00 27.04 -4.96
CA LEU A 446 4.51 26.04 -5.91
C LEU A 446 3.29 26.54 -6.71
N LYS A 447 2.45 27.40 -6.13
CA LYS A 447 1.36 28.06 -6.88
C LYS A 447 1.91 29.01 -7.93
N GLN A 448 2.93 29.81 -7.59
CA GLN A 448 3.62 30.70 -8.54
C GLN A 448 4.27 29.90 -9.68
N PHE A 449 4.93 28.78 -9.36
CA PHE A 449 5.45 27.85 -10.37
C PHE A 449 4.35 27.37 -11.33
N ALA A 450 3.25 26.84 -10.77
CA ALA A 450 2.18 26.27 -11.57
C ALA A 450 1.51 27.32 -12.47
N ARG A 451 1.37 28.55 -11.97
CA ARG A 451 0.86 29.70 -12.72
C ARG A 451 1.77 30.07 -13.89
N LEU A 452 3.07 30.26 -13.65
CA LEU A 452 4.04 30.59 -14.71
C LEU A 452 4.07 29.52 -15.80
N LYS A 453 3.96 28.25 -15.43
CA LYS A 453 3.87 27.13 -16.39
C LYS A 453 2.59 27.16 -17.22
N LEU A 454 1.43 27.38 -16.60
CA LEU A 454 0.14 27.41 -17.32
C LEU A 454 0.02 28.57 -18.30
N ASP A 455 0.64 29.71 -17.97
CA ASP A 455 0.61 30.92 -18.78
C ASP A 455 1.74 30.97 -19.83
N GLY A 456 2.64 29.98 -19.83
CA GLY A 456 3.75 29.87 -20.80
C GLY A 456 4.92 30.82 -20.54
N TYR A 457 5.02 31.41 -19.34
CA TYR A 457 6.11 32.31 -18.95
C TYR A 457 7.30 31.62 -18.30
N LEU A 458 7.26 30.29 -18.17
CA LEU A 458 8.35 29.49 -17.62
C LEU A 458 9.20 28.90 -18.74
N SER A 459 10.48 29.29 -18.81
CA SER A 459 11.43 28.69 -19.74
C SER A 459 11.70 27.22 -19.38
N GLU A 460 11.90 26.35 -20.39
CA GLU A 460 12.11 24.90 -20.16
C GLU A 460 13.35 24.60 -19.31
N ASP A 461 14.39 25.41 -19.45
CA ASP A 461 15.62 25.31 -18.66
C ASP A 461 15.36 25.59 -17.18
N VAL A 462 14.65 26.68 -16.87
CA VAL A 462 14.29 27.05 -15.50
C VAL A 462 13.26 26.06 -14.92
N GLU A 463 12.31 25.55 -15.72
CA GLU A 463 11.42 24.48 -15.27
C GLU A 463 12.21 23.26 -14.80
N ARG A 464 13.17 22.82 -15.61
CA ARG A 464 14.03 21.68 -15.30
C ARG A 464 14.85 21.91 -14.04
N ASP A 465 15.42 23.11 -13.86
CA ASP A 465 16.21 23.45 -12.67
C ASP A 465 15.35 23.53 -11.41
N ILE A 466 14.15 24.12 -11.48
CA ILE A 466 13.20 24.13 -10.37
C ILE A 466 12.75 22.71 -10.03
N ARG A 467 12.42 21.87 -11.02
CA ARG A 467 12.06 20.46 -10.77
C ARG A 467 13.22 19.70 -10.13
N ALA A 468 14.46 19.94 -10.54
CA ALA A 468 15.66 19.38 -9.93
C ALA A 468 15.86 19.88 -8.47
N LEU A 469 15.60 21.16 -8.21
CA LEU A 469 15.63 21.73 -6.86
C LEU A 469 14.58 21.08 -5.94
N ILE A 470 13.34 20.92 -6.40
CA ILE A 470 12.28 20.22 -5.67
C ILE A 470 12.68 18.76 -5.38
N ALA A 471 13.27 18.07 -6.36
CA ALA A 471 13.74 16.70 -6.20
C ALA A 471 14.89 16.59 -5.17
N ARG A 472 15.74 17.62 -5.04
CA ARG A 472 16.81 17.69 -4.03
C ARG A 472 16.28 17.99 -2.63
N HIS A 473 15.21 18.78 -2.49
CA HIS A 473 14.67 19.23 -1.20
C HIS A 473 13.16 18.95 -1.01
N PRO A 474 12.71 17.68 -1.16
CA PRO A 474 11.28 17.37 -1.17
C PRO A 474 10.59 17.64 0.17
N GLU A 475 11.26 17.45 1.30
CA GLU A 475 10.67 17.66 2.63
C GLU A 475 10.42 19.14 2.97
N ILE A 476 11.08 20.07 2.28
CA ILE A 476 10.91 21.52 2.48
C ILE A 476 10.03 22.09 1.38
N LEU A 477 10.36 21.84 0.11
CA LEU A 477 9.67 22.45 -1.03
C LEU A 477 8.38 21.75 -1.42
N ARG A 478 8.23 20.44 -1.15
CA ARG A 478 7.04 19.66 -1.50
C ARG A 478 6.64 18.64 -0.41
N PRO A 479 6.47 19.08 0.86
CA PRO A 479 6.08 18.18 1.94
C PRO A 479 4.69 17.60 1.69
N ALA A 480 4.43 16.41 2.26
CA ALA A 480 3.13 15.73 2.13
C ALA A 480 1.94 16.53 2.70
N SER A 481 2.20 17.58 3.49
CA SER A 481 1.17 18.51 3.97
C SER A 481 0.56 19.37 2.86
N LEU A 482 1.25 19.55 1.73
CA LEU A 482 0.77 20.37 0.60
C LEU A 482 -0.26 19.67 -0.28
N GLU A 483 -0.54 18.39 -0.01
CA GLU A 483 -1.55 17.63 -0.72
C GLU A 483 -2.97 17.99 -0.25
N ILE A 484 -3.37 19.24 -0.51
CA ILE A 484 -4.63 19.83 -0.06
C ILE A 484 -5.80 19.54 -1.00
N TYR A 485 -5.50 19.24 -2.27
CA TYR A 485 -6.50 18.92 -3.28
C TYR A 485 -6.88 17.46 -3.16
N ARG A 486 -8.17 17.18 -3.07
CA ARG A 486 -8.72 15.84 -2.94
C ARG A 486 -9.56 15.54 -4.15
N MET A 487 -9.10 14.57 -4.93
CA MET A 487 -9.92 13.94 -5.95
C MET A 487 -10.67 12.79 -5.31
N SER A 488 -11.97 12.70 -5.55
CA SER A 488 -12.77 11.55 -5.13
C SER A 488 -13.65 11.01 -6.24
N CYS A 489 -13.69 9.69 -6.32
CA CYS A 489 -14.65 8.94 -7.13
C CYS A 489 -15.40 7.98 -6.20
N VAL A 490 -16.70 7.85 -6.44
CA VAL A 490 -17.54 6.87 -5.74
C VAL A 490 -17.64 5.62 -6.60
N ALA A 491 -17.58 4.46 -5.96
CA ALA A 491 -17.90 3.19 -6.58
C ALA A 491 -18.92 2.44 -5.73
N LYS A 492 -19.99 1.96 -6.36
CA LYS A 492 -21.09 1.25 -5.72
C LYS A 492 -21.30 -0.08 -6.40
N GLN A 493 -21.35 -1.14 -5.60
CA GLN A 493 -21.70 -2.45 -6.10
C GLN A 493 -22.57 -3.24 -5.12
N ARG A 494 -23.41 -4.09 -5.68
CA ARG A 494 -24.18 -5.11 -4.95
C ARG A 494 -23.54 -6.45 -5.25
N VAL A 495 -23.28 -7.24 -4.22
CA VAL A 495 -22.63 -8.54 -4.36
C VAL A 495 -23.50 -9.60 -3.70
N VAL A 496 -23.91 -10.62 -4.46
CA VAL A 496 -24.56 -11.81 -3.93
C VAL A 496 -23.58 -12.96 -4.03
N ARG A 497 -23.20 -13.54 -2.90
CA ARG A 497 -22.24 -14.63 -2.78
C ARG A 497 -22.97 -15.91 -2.40
N ALA A 498 -22.74 -16.98 -3.14
CA ALA A 498 -23.15 -18.33 -2.80
C ALA A 498 -21.90 -19.19 -2.68
N GLY A 499 -21.77 -19.92 -1.59
CA GLY A 499 -20.61 -20.74 -1.28
C GLY A 499 -21.03 -22.12 -0.80
N VAL A 500 -20.31 -23.14 -1.23
CA VAL A 500 -20.48 -24.51 -0.76
C VAL A 500 -19.11 -25.00 -0.31
N GLU A 501 -18.98 -25.35 0.96
CA GLU A 501 -17.78 -25.91 1.55
C GLU A 501 -18.07 -27.35 1.99
N VAL A 502 -17.29 -28.32 1.48
CA VAL A 502 -17.34 -29.73 1.87
C VAL A 502 -16.03 -30.08 2.53
N THR A 503 -16.10 -30.54 3.77
CA THR A 503 -14.93 -31.01 4.52
C THR A 503 -14.99 -32.52 4.64
N VAL A 504 -13.87 -33.18 4.31
CA VAL A 504 -13.64 -34.61 4.51
C VAL A 504 -12.53 -34.75 5.56
N PRO A 505 -12.87 -34.82 6.87
CA PRO A 505 -11.91 -34.73 7.96
C PRO A 505 -10.80 -35.81 7.90
N GLN A 506 -11.16 -37.01 7.44
CA GLN A 506 -10.26 -38.16 7.36
C GLN A 506 -9.14 -38.00 6.32
N LEU A 507 -9.36 -37.18 5.29
CA LEU A 507 -8.38 -36.90 4.24
C LEU A 507 -7.69 -35.54 4.44
N GLY A 508 -8.12 -34.76 5.44
CA GLY A 508 -7.67 -33.38 5.62
C GLY A 508 -8.00 -32.49 4.41
N VAL A 509 -9.02 -32.83 3.63
CA VAL A 509 -9.41 -32.13 2.41
C VAL A 509 -10.62 -31.24 2.72
N GLN A 510 -10.46 -29.94 2.46
CA GLN A 510 -11.55 -28.97 2.41
C GLN A 510 -11.73 -28.55 0.95
N LEU A 511 -12.95 -28.69 0.46
CA LEU A 511 -13.36 -28.34 -0.90
C LEU A 511 -14.30 -27.16 -0.82
N GLY A 512 -14.03 -26.09 -1.54
CA GLY A 512 -14.85 -24.88 -1.50
C GLY A 512 -15.17 -24.38 -2.90
N VAL A 513 -16.44 -24.18 -3.21
CA VAL A 513 -16.84 -23.41 -4.40
C VAL A 513 -17.53 -22.14 -3.93
N ASN A 514 -17.02 -21.00 -4.36
CA ASN A 514 -17.56 -19.69 -4.04
C ASN A 514 -17.88 -18.96 -5.34
N ILE A 515 -19.15 -18.62 -5.54
CA ILE A 515 -19.63 -17.80 -6.65
C ILE A 515 -20.10 -16.46 -6.10
N ALA A 516 -19.68 -15.37 -6.72
CA ALA A 516 -20.11 -14.02 -6.40
C ALA A 516 -20.66 -13.32 -7.65
N PHE A 517 -21.95 -13.03 -7.64
CA PHE A 517 -22.62 -12.17 -8.61
C PHE A 517 -22.44 -10.72 -8.16
N LYS A 518 -21.85 -9.89 -9.02
CA LYS A 518 -21.61 -8.47 -8.73
C LYS A 518 -22.38 -7.62 -9.72
N HIS A 519 -23.12 -6.65 -9.22
CA HIS A 519 -23.70 -5.60 -10.03
C HIS A 519 -23.07 -4.27 -9.62
N VAL A 520 -22.18 -3.77 -10.48
CA VAL A 520 -21.46 -2.51 -10.31
C VAL A 520 -22.26 -1.42 -11.00
N THR A 521 -22.78 -0.49 -10.22
CA THR A 521 -23.63 0.61 -10.72
C THR A 521 -22.84 1.89 -10.93
N GLU A 522 -21.79 2.11 -10.13
CA GLU A 522 -20.90 3.26 -10.21
C GLU A 522 -19.46 2.76 -10.04
N ASP A 523 -18.54 3.22 -10.88
CA ASP A 523 -17.09 3.12 -10.71
C ASP A 523 -16.42 4.28 -11.47
N GLU A 524 -15.12 4.51 -11.23
CA GLU A 524 -14.36 5.49 -12.02
C GLU A 524 -14.26 5.08 -13.48
N ASP A 525 -14.23 3.77 -13.72
CA ASP A 525 -13.98 3.16 -15.01
C ASP A 525 -15.30 2.67 -15.59
N PRO A 526 -15.77 3.27 -16.71
CA PRO A 526 -17.00 2.85 -17.37
C PRO A 526 -17.02 1.36 -17.74
N TYR A 527 -15.87 0.75 -18.02
CA TYR A 527 -15.76 -0.66 -18.39
C TYR A 527 -15.86 -1.62 -17.20
N TYR A 528 -15.68 -1.13 -15.98
CA TYR A 528 -15.98 -1.88 -14.76
C TYR A 528 -17.44 -1.75 -14.30
N CYS A 529 -18.27 -0.95 -14.97
CA CYS A 529 -19.71 -0.91 -14.71
C CYS A 529 -20.44 -2.07 -15.42
N GLY A 530 -21.47 -2.61 -14.76
CA GLY A 530 -22.30 -3.70 -15.28
C GLY A 530 -22.41 -4.91 -14.34
N LYS A 531 -22.76 -6.07 -14.92
CA LYS A 531 -22.98 -7.32 -14.19
C LYS A 531 -21.81 -8.28 -14.40
N PHE A 532 -21.31 -8.85 -13.32
CA PHE A 532 -20.17 -9.76 -13.31
C PHE A 532 -20.45 -11.02 -12.50
N VAL A 533 -19.77 -12.10 -12.83
CA VAL A 533 -19.78 -13.38 -12.10
C VAL A 533 -18.34 -13.75 -11.79
N ASP A 534 -18.00 -13.86 -10.51
CA ASP A 534 -16.69 -14.26 -10.00
C ASP A 534 -16.83 -15.65 -9.40
N VAL A 535 -16.22 -16.65 -10.01
CA VAL A 535 -16.28 -18.05 -9.61
C VAL A 535 -14.92 -18.45 -9.07
N SER A 536 -14.87 -19.06 -7.90
CA SER A 536 -13.64 -19.57 -7.30
C SER A 536 -13.81 -20.98 -6.74
N PHE A 537 -12.81 -21.81 -6.98
CA PHE A 537 -12.73 -23.21 -6.57
C PHE A 537 -11.48 -23.40 -5.73
N ASP A 538 -11.62 -23.88 -4.50
CA ASP A 538 -10.52 -24.26 -3.64
C ASP A 538 -10.48 -25.80 -3.57
N GLY A 539 -9.39 -26.43 -4.06
CA GLY A 539 -9.14 -27.86 -3.88
C GLY A 539 -9.55 -28.80 -5.02
N LEU A 540 -9.34 -30.11 -4.82
CA LEU A 540 -9.39 -31.15 -5.85
C LEU A 540 -10.82 -31.66 -6.06
N LEU A 541 -11.42 -31.42 -7.23
CA LEU A 541 -12.57 -32.20 -7.69
C LEU A 541 -12.69 -32.22 -9.21
N ASP A 542 -12.92 -33.42 -9.73
CA ASP A 542 -13.65 -33.68 -10.97
C ASP A 542 -15.15 -33.69 -10.58
N GLY A 543 -15.73 -32.50 -10.37
CA GLY A 543 -16.88 -32.28 -9.47
C GLY A 543 -18.19 -31.85 -10.11
N THR A 544 -18.39 -32.07 -11.41
CA THR A 544 -19.59 -31.64 -12.14
C THR A 544 -20.90 -32.14 -11.51
N ALA A 545 -20.93 -33.37 -10.97
CA ALA A 545 -22.13 -33.96 -10.38
C ALA A 545 -22.54 -33.35 -9.01
N ILE A 546 -21.57 -33.04 -8.13
CA ILE A 546 -21.85 -32.46 -6.79
C ILE A 546 -22.25 -30.98 -6.91
N LEU A 547 -21.67 -30.29 -7.90
CA LEU A 547 -21.97 -28.89 -8.18
C LEU A 547 -23.39 -28.68 -8.68
N THR A 548 -23.92 -29.62 -9.47
CA THR A 548 -25.29 -29.57 -10.01
C THR A 548 -26.36 -29.65 -8.91
N GLY A 549 -26.14 -30.44 -7.86
CA GLY A 549 -27.08 -30.55 -6.74
C GLY A 549 -27.10 -29.33 -5.80
N ALA A 550 -25.96 -28.67 -5.59
CA ALA A 550 -25.90 -27.44 -4.79
C ALA A 550 -26.41 -26.20 -5.55
N LEU A 551 -26.36 -26.27 -6.89
CA LEU A 551 -26.90 -25.33 -7.86
C LEU A 551 -28.41 -25.17 -7.76
N GLU A 552 -29.13 -26.30 -7.71
CA GLU A 552 -30.60 -26.32 -7.66
C GLU A 552 -31.15 -25.76 -6.34
N ALA A 553 -30.39 -25.87 -5.26
CA ALA A 553 -30.76 -25.34 -3.94
C ALA A 553 -30.50 -23.84 -3.77
N SER A 554 -29.69 -23.21 -4.65
CA SER A 554 -29.23 -21.82 -4.50
C SER A 554 -30.08 -20.79 -5.28
N VAL A 555 -31.21 -21.20 -5.85
CA VAL A 555 -32.02 -20.39 -6.78
C VAL A 555 -33.41 -20.04 -6.22
N SER A 556 -33.78 -18.76 -6.40
CA SER A 556 -35.10 -18.08 -6.27
C SER A 556 -35.32 -17.25 -4.98
N PRO A 557 -36.16 -16.19 -4.96
CA PRO A 557 -37.25 -15.80 -5.88
C PRO A 557 -37.16 -14.40 -6.54
N ASP A 558 -36.10 -13.61 -6.33
CA ASP A 558 -36.08 -12.19 -6.78
C ASP A 558 -35.48 -11.93 -8.17
N GLY A 559 -35.31 -12.96 -8.99
CA GLY A 559 -34.99 -12.82 -10.41
C GLY A 559 -33.62 -12.17 -10.70
N VAL A 560 -32.65 -12.99 -11.09
CA VAL A 560 -31.67 -12.81 -12.19
C VAL A 560 -30.58 -13.85 -11.93
N VAL A 561 -30.87 -15.12 -12.21
CA VAL A 561 -29.85 -16.11 -12.56
C VAL A 561 -30.46 -17.01 -13.62
N ASN A 562 -29.83 -17.09 -14.79
CA ASN A 562 -30.14 -18.12 -15.77
C ASN A 562 -29.27 -19.35 -15.42
N PRO A 563 -29.86 -20.50 -15.05
CA PRO A 563 -29.12 -21.73 -14.74
C PRO A 563 -28.16 -22.16 -15.86
N VAL A 564 -28.50 -21.84 -17.12
CA VAL A 564 -27.70 -22.16 -18.31
C VAL A 564 -26.36 -21.40 -18.30
N ALA A 565 -26.38 -20.11 -17.97
CA ALA A 565 -25.15 -19.31 -17.90
C ALA A 565 -24.18 -19.85 -16.83
N PHE A 566 -24.70 -20.47 -15.78
CA PHE A 566 -23.89 -21.06 -14.71
C PHE A 566 -23.27 -22.40 -15.13
N SER A 567 -24.03 -23.26 -15.82
CA SER A 567 -23.51 -24.51 -16.41
C SER A 567 -22.37 -24.23 -17.40
N ASP A 568 -22.53 -23.20 -18.24
CA ASP A 568 -21.51 -22.80 -19.22
C ASP A 568 -20.22 -22.28 -18.55
N ALA A 569 -20.35 -21.47 -17.49
CA ALA A 569 -19.20 -20.94 -16.75
C ALA A 569 -18.42 -22.03 -15.99
N LEU A 570 -19.10 -23.10 -15.56
CA LEU A 570 -18.52 -24.27 -14.92
C LEU A 570 -17.80 -25.21 -15.89
N ALA A 571 -18.38 -25.42 -17.08
CA ALA A 571 -17.79 -26.26 -18.12
C ALA A 571 -16.47 -25.69 -18.68
N MET A 572 -16.25 -24.38 -18.50
CA MET A 572 -15.04 -23.67 -18.96
C MET A 572 -13.91 -23.62 -17.94
N VAL A 573 -14.07 -24.21 -16.75
CA VAL A 573 -13.05 -24.19 -15.69
C VAL A 573 -12.05 -25.35 -15.92
N PRO A 574 -10.74 -25.07 -16.05
CA PRO A 574 -9.75 -26.13 -16.20
C PRO A 574 -9.70 -27.04 -14.97
N SER A 575 -9.41 -28.33 -15.21
CA SER A 575 -9.34 -29.38 -14.19
C SER A 575 -8.39 -29.03 -13.04
N VAL A 576 -8.85 -29.22 -11.80
CA VAL A 576 -8.14 -28.75 -10.60
C VAL A 576 -7.19 -29.81 -10.07
N THR A 577 -5.89 -29.49 -10.01
CA THR A 577 -4.84 -30.30 -9.38
C THR A 577 -4.65 -29.97 -7.90
N LYS A 578 -4.16 -30.94 -7.11
CA LYS A 578 -3.94 -30.79 -5.66
C LYS A 578 -3.02 -29.59 -5.37
N GLY A 579 -3.45 -28.70 -4.47
CA GLY A 579 -2.68 -27.50 -4.07
C GLY A 579 -2.96 -26.25 -4.92
N TYR A 580 -3.87 -26.36 -5.89
CA TYR A 580 -4.32 -25.25 -6.71
C TYR A 580 -5.78 -24.91 -6.44
N SER A 581 -6.09 -23.64 -6.61
CA SER A 581 -7.43 -23.08 -6.67
C SER A 581 -7.61 -22.41 -8.02
N THR A 582 -8.82 -22.40 -8.57
CA THR A 582 -9.10 -21.72 -9.84
C THR A 582 -10.03 -20.56 -9.57
N ARG A 583 -9.76 -19.40 -10.18
CA ARG A 583 -10.64 -18.23 -10.14
C ARG A 583 -10.97 -17.79 -11.56
N ALA A 584 -12.23 -17.56 -11.87
CA ALA A 584 -12.68 -17.05 -13.16
C ALA A 584 -13.63 -15.87 -12.96
N LEU A 585 -13.36 -14.77 -13.65
CA LEU A 585 -14.21 -13.57 -13.69
C LEU A 585 -14.86 -13.46 -15.06
N TYR A 586 -16.17 -13.33 -15.08
CA TYR A 586 -16.98 -13.15 -16.28
C TYR A 586 -17.75 -11.83 -16.22
N LYS A 587 -17.99 -11.21 -17.37
CA LYS A 587 -18.93 -10.08 -17.54
C LYS A 587 -20.14 -10.51 -18.35
N VAL A 588 -21.32 -10.06 -17.96
CA VAL A 588 -22.56 -10.30 -18.71
C VAL A 588 -22.68 -9.26 -19.82
N LYS A 589 -22.58 -9.68 -21.09
CA LYS A 589 -22.82 -8.84 -22.27
C LYS A 589 -23.83 -9.50 -23.20
N GLY A 590 -24.85 -8.75 -23.63
CA GLY A 590 -25.89 -9.28 -24.51
C GLY A 590 -26.62 -10.52 -23.95
N GLY A 591 -26.74 -10.61 -22.62
CA GLY A 591 -27.32 -11.78 -21.93
C GLY A 591 -26.43 -13.02 -21.85
N ARG A 592 -25.20 -12.97 -22.37
CA ARG A 592 -24.22 -14.07 -22.33
C ARG A 592 -23.04 -13.73 -21.41
N LEU A 593 -22.44 -14.74 -20.81
CA LEU A 593 -21.20 -14.57 -20.05
C LEU A 593 -20.02 -14.52 -21.00
N LYS A 594 -19.15 -13.54 -20.78
CA LYS A 594 -17.88 -13.38 -21.48
C LYS A 594 -16.78 -13.46 -20.45
N LEU A 595 -15.86 -14.41 -20.65
CA LEU A 595 -14.69 -14.52 -19.80
C LEU A 595 -13.93 -13.19 -19.87
N MET A 596 -13.55 -12.66 -18.71
CA MET A 596 -12.59 -11.56 -18.61
C MET A 596 -11.22 -12.15 -18.31
N VAL A 597 -11.12 -12.96 -17.25
CA VAL A 597 -9.88 -13.61 -16.86
C VAL A 597 -10.14 -14.88 -16.07
N ALA A 598 -9.33 -15.91 -16.31
CA ALA A 598 -9.24 -17.11 -15.50
C ALA A 598 -7.81 -17.27 -14.95
N GLN A 599 -7.68 -17.73 -13.71
CA GLN A 599 -6.41 -17.86 -13.01
C GLN A 599 -6.33 -19.20 -12.29
N ALA A 600 -5.21 -19.90 -12.49
CA ALA A 600 -4.80 -21.01 -11.64
C ALA A 600 -3.89 -20.45 -10.53
N LEU A 601 -4.32 -20.63 -9.28
CA LEU A 601 -3.75 -20.05 -8.09
C LEU A 601 -3.19 -21.16 -7.20
N LYS A 602 -1.88 -21.19 -7.01
CA LYS A 602 -1.25 -22.02 -5.98
C LYS A 602 -1.62 -21.48 -4.61
N THR A 603 -2.35 -22.28 -3.84
CA THR A 603 -2.82 -21.91 -2.49
C THR A 603 -1.92 -22.53 -1.43
N SER A 604 -1.39 -21.67 -0.56
CA SER A 604 -0.75 -22.06 0.69
C SER A 604 -1.44 -21.32 1.83
N GLY A 605 -2.01 -22.09 2.75
CA GLY A 605 -2.63 -21.56 3.96
C GLY A 605 -2.12 -22.35 5.14
N ILE A 606 -1.72 -21.65 6.20
CA ILE A 606 -1.52 -22.28 7.50
C ILE A 606 -2.59 -21.66 8.38
N PRO A 607 -3.74 -22.31 8.56
CA PRO A 607 -4.60 -21.98 9.69
C PRO A 607 -3.79 -22.33 10.95
N LEU A 608 -3.30 -21.32 11.65
CA LEU A 608 -2.90 -21.49 13.04
C LEU A 608 -4.20 -21.39 13.84
N ASP A 609 -4.94 -22.50 13.85
CA ASP A 609 -6.00 -22.66 14.83
C ASP A 609 -5.32 -22.68 16.20
N SER A 610 -5.41 -21.56 16.91
CA SER A 610 -5.21 -21.53 18.35
C SER A 610 -6.41 -22.21 19.00
N SER A 611 -6.45 -23.54 18.88
CA SER A 611 -7.26 -24.38 19.74
C SER A 611 -6.81 -24.13 21.18
N GLY A 612 -7.57 -23.29 21.90
CA GLY A 612 -7.59 -23.28 23.37
C GLY A 612 -6.93 -22.12 24.10
N ILE A 613 -6.51 -21.02 23.47
CA ILE A 613 -6.16 -19.81 24.26
C ILE A 613 -7.46 -19.12 24.70
N VAL A 614 -8.04 -19.61 25.79
CA VAL A 614 -9.03 -18.88 26.57
C VAL A 614 -8.27 -17.79 27.31
N VAL A 615 -8.42 -16.54 26.90
CA VAL A 615 -7.86 -15.41 27.65
C VAL A 615 -8.78 -15.19 28.85
N PRO A 616 -8.37 -15.45 30.11
CA PRO A 616 -9.17 -15.09 31.26
C PRO A 616 -9.40 -13.56 31.25
N GLY A 617 -10.66 -13.17 31.36
CA GLY A 617 -11.12 -11.79 31.12
C GLY A 617 -10.44 -10.73 31.99
N TRP A 618 -10.28 -9.57 31.38
CA TRP A 618 -9.87 -8.30 31.99
C TRP A 618 -10.86 -7.92 33.10
N ARG A 619 -10.47 -7.95 34.38
CA ARG A 619 -11.21 -7.25 35.44
C ARG A 619 -11.12 -5.75 35.13
N GLY A 620 -12.24 -5.12 34.83
CA GLY A 620 -12.33 -3.67 35.00
C GLY A 620 -11.99 -3.34 36.44
N ASN A 621 -11.07 -2.41 36.66
CA ASN A 621 -10.86 -1.80 37.98
C ASN A 621 -12.15 -1.09 38.38
N GLY A 622 -12.99 -1.79 39.12
CA GLY A 622 -14.19 -1.27 39.73
C GLY A 622 -14.49 -2.16 40.92
N ASP A 623 -14.27 -1.62 42.11
CA ASP A 623 -14.54 -2.27 43.39
C ASP A 623 -15.96 -2.84 43.42
N ALA A 624 -16.06 -4.17 43.44
CA ALA A 624 -17.30 -4.87 43.72
C ALA A 624 -17.04 -5.86 44.88
N PRO A 625 -17.93 -5.87 45.90
CA PRO A 625 -17.66 -6.44 47.21
C PRO A 625 -17.61 -7.98 47.20
N GLU A 626 -16.75 -8.51 48.05
CA GLU A 626 -16.26 -9.90 48.14
C GLU A 626 -17.29 -10.99 48.52
N ASN A 627 -18.60 -10.73 48.47
CA ASN A 627 -19.59 -11.66 49.02
C ASN A 627 -20.68 -12.03 48.00
N SER A 628 -20.34 -12.88 47.04
CA SER A 628 -21.32 -13.74 46.37
C SER A 628 -20.64 -15.05 45.94
N GLY A 629 -20.92 -16.13 46.69
CA GLY A 629 -20.49 -17.49 46.38
C GLY A 629 -21.18 -18.07 45.14
N GLY A 630 -20.83 -17.54 43.97
CA GLY A 630 -21.21 -18.10 42.66
C GLY A 630 -20.07 -18.95 42.08
N THR A 631 -20.41 -20.11 41.56
CA THR A 631 -19.51 -21.02 40.83
C THR A 631 -18.76 -20.31 39.68
N PRO A 632 -17.52 -20.73 39.34
CA PRO A 632 -16.73 -20.14 38.26
C PRO A 632 -17.26 -20.59 36.89
N SER A 633 -18.40 -20.05 36.45
CA SER A 633 -18.99 -20.30 35.13
C SER A 633 -19.23 -19.03 34.30
N ASP A 634 -18.94 -17.84 34.84
CA ASP A 634 -19.27 -16.56 34.17
C ASP A 634 -18.14 -16.03 33.27
N PHE A 635 -17.25 -16.91 32.81
CA PHE A 635 -16.23 -16.54 31.83
C PHE A 635 -16.79 -16.69 30.41
N LEU A 636 -16.95 -15.56 29.71
CA LEU A 636 -17.19 -15.53 28.28
C LEU A 636 -16.00 -16.20 27.54
N PRO A 637 -16.17 -17.36 26.88
CA PRO A 637 -15.09 -17.96 26.13
C PRO A 637 -14.82 -17.10 24.88
N VAL A 638 -13.73 -16.35 24.91
CA VAL A 638 -13.22 -15.61 23.76
C VAL A 638 -12.18 -16.49 23.07
N SER A 639 -12.48 -16.89 21.84
CA SER A 639 -11.52 -17.54 20.95
C SER A 639 -10.76 -16.47 20.17
N VAL A 640 -9.44 -16.57 20.11
CA VAL A 640 -8.59 -15.77 19.21
C VAL A 640 -8.17 -16.68 18.05
N SER A 641 -8.04 -16.12 16.85
CA SER A 641 -7.63 -16.83 15.64
C SER A 641 -6.61 -16.00 14.85
N LEU A 642 -5.61 -16.68 14.27
CA LEU A 642 -4.66 -16.10 13.33
C LEU A 642 -4.69 -16.94 12.05
N VAL A 643 -5.35 -16.40 11.03
CA VAL A 643 -5.45 -17.06 9.72
C VAL A 643 -4.53 -16.35 8.76
N SER A 644 -3.78 -17.10 7.97
CA SER A 644 -3.04 -16.52 6.85
C SER A 644 -3.24 -17.35 5.59
N ALA A 645 -3.48 -16.62 4.51
CA ALA A 645 -3.77 -17.18 3.21
C ALA A 645 -2.85 -16.53 2.17
N GLN A 646 -2.22 -17.37 1.36
CA GLN A 646 -1.42 -16.99 0.22
C GLN A 646 -1.99 -17.68 -1.02
N ARG A 647 -2.22 -16.87 -2.06
CA ARG A 647 -2.71 -17.30 -3.38
C ARG A 647 -1.76 -16.71 -4.42
N LEU A 648 -0.95 -17.56 -5.04
CA LEU A 648 0.02 -17.15 -6.06
C LEU A 648 -0.44 -17.61 -7.44
N VAL A 649 -0.50 -16.69 -8.40
CA VAL A 649 -0.88 -17.01 -9.78
C VAL A 649 0.23 -17.80 -10.47
N GLU A 650 -0.12 -19.00 -10.94
CA GLU A 650 0.75 -19.84 -11.76
C GLU A 650 0.47 -19.62 -13.25
N LYS A 651 -0.80 -19.63 -13.63
CA LYS A 651 -1.27 -19.37 -15.00
C LYS A 651 -2.44 -18.41 -14.99
N GLU A 652 -2.44 -17.49 -15.94
CA GLU A 652 -3.53 -16.56 -16.21
C GLU A 652 -3.92 -16.66 -17.68
N THR A 653 -5.22 -16.77 -17.94
CA THR A 653 -5.84 -16.83 -19.26
C THR A 653 -6.79 -15.65 -19.40
N LEU A 654 -6.60 -14.83 -20.43
CA LEU A 654 -7.44 -13.67 -20.71
C LEU A 654 -8.64 -14.05 -21.57
N GLY A 655 -9.74 -13.32 -21.39
CA GLY A 655 -10.91 -13.41 -22.25
C GLY A 655 -10.63 -12.88 -23.65
N THR A 656 -11.08 -13.61 -24.67
CA THR A 656 -10.79 -13.32 -26.09
C THR A 656 -12.02 -12.83 -26.87
N GLU A 657 -13.15 -12.63 -26.19
CA GLU A 657 -14.45 -12.29 -26.81
C GLU A 657 -14.96 -10.90 -26.43
N CYS A 658 -14.25 -10.15 -25.59
CA CYS A 658 -14.58 -8.76 -25.23
C CYS A 658 -13.34 -7.97 -24.85
N LEU A 659 -13.39 -6.64 -25.00
CA LEU A 659 -12.24 -5.75 -24.73
C LEU A 659 -12.21 -5.17 -23.30
N ASP A 660 -13.21 -5.48 -22.48
CA ASP A 660 -13.46 -4.79 -21.21
C ASP A 660 -12.39 -4.99 -20.13
N LEU A 661 -11.64 -6.09 -20.16
CA LEU A 661 -10.48 -6.24 -19.27
C LEU A 661 -9.25 -5.51 -19.83
N LEU A 662 -9.06 -5.55 -21.14
CA LEU A 662 -7.89 -4.99 -21.80
C LEU A 662 -7.90 -3.46 -21.78
N LEU A 663 -9.07 -2.83 -21.88
CA LEU A 663 -9.21 -1.38 -21.91
C LEU A 663 -8.67 -0.70 -20.63
N PRO A 664 -9.08 -1.10 -19.40
CA PRO A 664 -8.47 -0.61 -18.17
C PRO A 664 -6.95 -0.84 -18.09
N ILE A 665 -6.46 -2.02 -18.53
CA ILE A 665 -5.03 -2.33 -18.55
C ILE A 665 -4.29 -1.38 -19.50
N ALA A 666 -4.80 -1.19 -20.71
CA ALA A 666 -4.25 -0.28 -21.71
C ALA A 666 -4.25 1.16 -21.20
N ARG A 667 -5.33 1.64 -20.58
CA ARG A 667 -5.40 2.97 -19.95
C ARG A 667 -4.28 3.17 -18.94
N SER A 668 -4.08 2.18 -18.09
CA SER A 668 -3.15 2.26 -16.96
C SER A 668 -1.68 2.13 -17.34
N ARG A 669 -1.36 1.30 -18.36
CA ARG A 669 0.02 0.95 -18.72
C ARG A 669 0.44 1.41 -20.10
N LEU A 670 -0.35 1.11 -21.13
CA LEU A 670 -0.02 1.49 -22.51
C LEU A 670 -0.10 3.00 -22.71
N GLY A 671 -1.17 3.63 -22.23
CA GLY A 671 -1.33 5.09 -22.21
C GLY A 671 -0.69 5.78 -21.00
N GLY A 672 0.07 5.06 -20.17
CA GLY A 672 0.67 5.57 -18.94
C GLY A 672 2.20 5.69 -19.03
N ALA A 673 2.84 5.94 -17.88
CA ALA A 673 4.31 6.11 -17.79
C ALA A 673 5.11 4.84 -18.15
N ALA A 674 4.50 3.65 -18.05
CA ALA A 674 5.14 2.39 -18.44
C ALA A 674 5.23 2.22 -19.96
N GLY A 675 4.26 2.79 -20.68
CA GLY A 675 4.22 2.88 -22.13
C GLY A 675 4.26 1.54 -22.86
N ARG A 676 4.73 1.61 -24.10
CA ARG A 676 4.79 0.49 -25.04
C ARG A 676 5.67 -0.68 -24.57
N PRO A 677 6.86 -0.48 -23.96
CA PRO A 677 7.71 -1.60 -23.53
C PRO A 677 7.03 -2.54 -22.52
N TRP A 678 6.23 -2.00 -21.59
CA TRP A 678 5.48 -2.84 -20.66
C TRP A 678 4.37 -3.61 -21.37
N TRP A 679 3.64 -2.93 -22.26
CA TRP A 679 2.53 -3.52 -23.01
C TRP A 679 2.98 -4.68 -23.89
N ASP A 680 4.08 -4.50 -24.62
CA ASP A 680 4.60 -5.56 -25.51
C ASP A 680 5.05 -6.79 -24.70
N ASN A 681 5.66 -6.59 -23.52
CA ASN A 681 6.00 -7.69 -22.61
C ASN A 681 4.74 -8.40 -22.07
N TYR A 682 3.67 -7.65 -21.79
CA TYR A 682 2.40 -8.21 -21.35
C TYR A 682 1.73 -9.03 -22.46
N VAL A 683 1.68 -8.50 -23.68
CA VAL A 683 1.16 -9.19 -24.87
C VAL A 683 1.94 -10.48 -25.12
N GLU A 684 3.28 -10.43 -25.04
CA GLU A 684 4.12 -11.60 -25.21
C GLU A 684 3.91 -12.66 -24.12
N ALA A 685 3.72 -12.24 -22.86
CA ALA A 685 3.40 -13.15 -21.76
C ALA A 685 2.03 -13.83 -21.91
N HIS A 686 1.11 -13.19 -22.64
CA HIS A 686 -0.24 -13.67 -22.93
C HIS A 686 -0.46 -13.94 -24.43
N ARG A 687 0.60 -14.35 -25.15
CA ARG A 687 0.59 -14.45 -26.62
C ARG A 687 -0.59 -15.25 -27.15
N ASP A 688 -0.85 -16.43 -26.59
CA ASP A 688 -1.90 -17.32 -27.07
C ASP A 688 -3.29 -16.65 -26.96
N ASP A 689 -3.55 -15.92 -25.87
CA ASP A 689 -4.82 -15.23 -25.65
C ASP A 689 -4.98 -14.04 -26.61
N PHE A 690 -3.92 -13.26 -26.83
CA PHE A 690 -3.95 -12.14 -27.77
C PHE A 690 -4.04 -12.62 -29.24
N ASP A 691 -3.34 -13.68 -29.61
CA ASP A 691 -3.44 -14.29 -30.94
C ASP A 691 -4.88 -14.80 -31.18
N GLN A 692 -5.50 -15.43 -30.18
CA GLN A 692 -6.89 -15.87 -30.27
C GLN A 692 -7.88 -14.70 -30.32
N LEU A 693 -7.64 -13.62 -29.56
CA LEU A 693 -8.43 -12.39 -29.67
C LEU A 693 -8.37 -11.81 -31.09
N LEU A 694 -7.17 -11.71 -31.67
CA LEU A 694 -6.99 -11.22 -33.04
C LEU A 694 -7.67 -12.14 -34.06
N PHE A 695 -7.59 -13.45 -33.88
CA PHE A 695 -8.35 -14.41 -34.69
C PHE A 695 -9.86 -14.16 -34.61
N ASN A 696 -10.39 -13.95 -33.39
CA ASN A 696 -11.80 -13.64 -33.18
C ASN A 696 -12.20 -12.29 -33.80
N ILE A 697 -11.29 -11.30 -33.81
CA ILE A 697 -11.50 -10.01 -34.51
C ILE A 697 -11.55 -10.21 -36.03
N ALA A 698 -10.72 -11.09 -36.58
CA ALA A 698 -10.69 -11.41 -38.01
C ALA A 698 -11.96 -12.13 -38.47
N GLN A 699 -12.50 -13.02 -37.63
CA GLN A 699 -13.68 -13.83 -37.93
C GLN A 699 -14.99 -13.30 -37.32
N ARG A 700 -15.00 -12.04 -36.85
CA ARG A 700 -16.15 -11.50 -36.13
C ARG A 700 -17.41 -11.51 -37.00
N SER A 701 -18.50 -12.06 -36.47
CA SER A 701 -19.82 -11.94 -37.08
C SER A 701 -20.47 -10.61 -36.69
N THR A 702 -21.33 -10.08 -37.58
CA THR A 702 -22.10 -8.87 -37.30
C THR A 702 -22.96 -9.08 -36.05
N GLY A 703 -22.88 -8.14 -35.11
CA GLY A 703 -23.59 -8.23 -33.83
C GLY A 703 -22.95 -9.16 -32.78
N SER A 704 -21.78 -9.74 -33.07
CA SER A 704 -20.94 -10.36 -32.03
C SER A 704 -20.48 -9.32 -31.00
N THR A 705 -20.11 -9.77 -29.80
CA THR A 705 -19.68 -8.85 -28.73
C THR A 705 -18.45 -8.02 -29.13
N LEU A 706 -17.47 -8.62 -29.81
CA LEU A 706 -16.31 -7.88 -30.33
C LEU A 706 -16.70 -6.87 -31.41
N ASP A 707 -17.64 -7.21 -32.28
CA ASP A 707 -18.15 -6.28 -33.30
C ASP A 707 -18.83 -5.07 -32.65
N LEU A 708 -19.64 -5.30 -31.61
CA LEU A 708 -20.28 -4.24 -30.83
C LEU A 708 -19.26 -3.38 -30.07
N ASP A 709 -18.26 -3.99 -29.44
CA ASP A 709 -17.21 -3.27 -28.72
C ASP A 709 -16.40 -2.37 -29.66
N LEU A 710 -16.01 -2.88 -30.85
CA LEU A 710 -15.29 -2.10 -31.86
C LEU A 710 -16.17 -1.00 -32.48
N ALA A 711 -17.45 -1.28 -32.74
CA ALA A 711 -18.40 -0.28 -33.23
C ALA A 711 -18.67 0.82 -32.20
N GLU A 712 -18.69 0.49 -30.92
CA GLU A 712 -18.81 1.47 -29.83
C GLU A 712 -17.56 2.35 -29.75
N ILE A 713 -16.36 1.78 -29.84
CA ILE A 713 -15.10 2.54 -29.91
C ILE A 713 -15.12 3.51 -31.10
N ALA A 714 -15.52 3.04 -32.29
CA ALA A 714 -15.62 3.89 -33.48
C ALA A 714 -16.66 5.01 -33.33
N ARG A 715 -17.75 4.76 -32.60
CA ARG A 715 -18.81 5.74 -32.33
C ARG A 715 -18.35 6.82 -31.35
N ASN A 716 -17.66 6.41 -30.29
CA ASN A 716 -17.21 7.29 -29.22
C ASN A 716 -15.94 8.08 -29.62
N ALA A 717 -15.08 7.49 -30.47
CA ALA A 717 -13.88 8.10 -31.01
C ALA A 717 -13.79 7.89 -32.54
N PRO A 718 -14.40 8.76 -33.37
CA PRO A 718 -14.49 8.57 -34.81
C PRO A 718 -13.14 8.39 -35.54
N ARG A 719 -12.04 8.94 -35.01
CA ARG A 719 -10.70 8.79 -35.62
C ARG A 719 -10.18 7.35 -35.53
N THR A 720 -10.75 6.52 -34.66
CA THR A 720 -10.40 5.09 -34.54
C THR A 720 -10.98 4.24 -35.67
N ALA A 721 -12.01 4.71 -36.39
CA ALA A 721 -12.65 3.94 -37.46
C ALA A 721 -11.67 3.41 -38.53
N PRO A 722 -10.79 4.22 -39.15
CA PRO A 722 -9.79 3.72 -40.10
C PRO A 722 -8.76 2.77 -39.46
N LEU A 723 -8.43 2.98 -38.17
CA LEU A 723 -7.53 2.10 -37.43
C LEU A 723 -8.17 0.73 -37.16
N ILE A 724 -9.48 0.69 -36.88
CA ILE A 724 -10.23 -0.55 -36.70
C ILE A 724 -10.31 -1.34 -38.01
N THR A 725 -10.49 -0.67 -39.16
CA THR A 725 -10.41 -1.32 -40.47
C THR A 725 -9.04 -1.94 -40.69
N ARG A 726 -7.97 -1.17 -40.42
CA ARG A 726 -6.59 -1.67 -40.51
C ARG A 726 -6.32 -2.85 -39.57
N LEU A 727 -6.78 -2.77 -38.32
CA LEU A 727 -6.70 -3.87 -37.35
C LEU A 727 -7.38 -5.12 -37.88
N THR A 728 -8.57 -4.98 -38.47
CA THR A 728 -9.32 -6.10 -39.05
C THR A 728 -8.56 -6.75 -40.21
N ASP A 729 -7.95 -5.94 -41.10
CA ASP A 729 -7.12 -6.44 -42.20
C ASP A 729 -5.85 -7.16 -41.71
N CYS A 730 -5.15 -6.57 -40.74
CA CYS A 730 -3.95 -7.16 -40.14
C CYS A 730 -4.28 -8.48 -39.41
N ALA A 731 -5.37 -8.50 -38.65
CA ALA A 731 -5.86 -9.69 -37.97
C ALA A 731 -6.21 -10.81 -38.97
N ARG A 732 -6.84 -10.47 -40.11
CA ARG A 732 -7.13 -11.44 -41.18
C ARG A 732 -5.86 -12.04 -41.77
N ARG A 733 -4.87 -11.20 -42.11
CA ARG A 733 -3.57 -11.68 -42.62
C ARG A 733 -2.85 -12.58 -41.61
N MET A 734 -2.95 -12.25 -40.33
CA MET A 734 -2.40 -13.08 -39.26
C MET A 734 -3.13 -14.43 -39.16
N ALA A 735 -4.46 -14.44 -39.25
CA ALA A 735 -5.27 -15.65 -39.21
C ALA A 735 -5.05 -16.56 -40.44
N GLU A 736 -4.86 -15.97 -41.63
CA GLU A 736 -4.54 -16.68 -42.87
C GLU A 736 -3.11 -17.23 -42.87
N ALA A 737 -2.16 -16.46 -42.34
CA ALA A 737 -0.74 -16.80 -42.30
C ALA A 737 -0.07 -16.33 -40.98
N PRO A 738 0.01 -17.19 -39.94
CA PRO A 738 0.46 -16.81 -38.60
C PRO A 738 2.00 -16.73 -38.49
N THR A 739 2.62 -15.86 -39.28
CA THR A 739 4.06 -15.57 -39.21
C THR A 739 4.37 -14.58 -38.07
N PRO A 740 5.60 -14.57 -37.51
CA PRO A 740 5.98 -13.59 -36.48
C PRO A 740 5.78 -12.14 -36.91
N SER A 741 6.02 -11.82 -38.19
CA SER A 741 5.82 -10.48 -38.75
C SER A 741 4.34 -10.08 -38.80
N HIS A 742 3.46 -10.99 -39.25
CA HIS A 742 2.02 -10.73 -39.28
C HIS A 742 1.43 -10.58 -37.88
N ARG A 743 1.87 -11.41 -36.92
CA ARG A 743 1.49 -11.24 -35.50
C ARG A 743 1.90 -9.87 -34.99
N ALA A 744 3.16 -9.49 -35.13
CA ALA A 744 3.66 -8.20 -34.66
C ALA A 744 2.88 -7.03 -35.25
N THR A 745 2.54 -7.10 -36.54
CA THR A 745 1.74 -6.06 -37.22
C THR A 745 0.31 -5.99 -36.70
N ALA A 746 -0.33 -7.13 -36.41
CA ALA A 746 -1.69 -7.17 -35.87
C ALA A 746 -1.75 -6.71 -34.41
N HIS A 747 -0.79 -7.11 -33.58
CA HIS A 747 -0.63 -6.61 -32.20
C HIS A 747 -0.39 -5.10 -32.18
N ASP A 748 0.44 -4.58 -33.09
CA ASP A 748 0.68 -3.14 -33.21
C ASP A 748 -0.58 -2.38 -33.65
N ALA A 749 -1.34 -2.92 -34.60
CA ALA A 749 -2.62 -2.34 -35.01
C ALA A 749 -3.63 -2.28 -33.85
N LEU A 750 -3.68 -3.32 -33.00
CA LEU A 750 -4.53 -3.33 -31.80
C LEU A 750 -4.09 -2.23 -30.82
N ALA A 751 -2.79 -2.11 -30.55
CA ALA A 751 -2.25 -1.08 -29.68
C ALA A 751 -2.56 0.34 -30.20
N GLN A 752 -2.48 0.57 -31.51
CA GLN A 752 -2.84 1.85 -32.13
C GLN A 752 -4.32 2.21 -31.94
N VAL A 753 -5.23 1.24 -32.11
CA VAL A 753 -6.67 1.44 -31.85
C VAL A 753 -6.91 1.81 -30.39
N LEU A 754 -6.30 1.06 -29.46
CA LEU A 754 -6.44 1.31 -28.02
C LEU A 754 -5.90 2.68 -27.62
N LEU A 755 -4.73 3.07 -28.12
CA LEU A 755 -4.14 4.40 -27.86
C LEU A 755 -5.02 5.52 -28.39
N ALA A 756 -5.46 5.44 -29.64
CA ALA A 756 -6.35 6.44 -30.23
C ALA A 756 -7.66 6.57 -29.45
N TYR A 757 -8.24 5.44 -29.00
CA TYR A 757 -9.46 5.47 -28.17
C TYR A 757 -9.22 6.08 -26.79
N LEU A 758 -8.06 5.83 -26.18
CA LEU A 758 -7.65 6.43 -24.91
C LEU A 758 -7.51 7.94 -25.01
N ASP A 759 -6.89 8.42 -26.08
CA ASP A 759 -6.61 9.84 -26.30
C ASP A 759 -7.87 10.63 -26.68
N ASP A 760 -8.74 10.07 -27.52
CA ASP A 760 -9.91 10.80 -28.04
C ASP A 760 -11.15 10.76 -27.12
N HIS A 761 -11.30 9.76 -26.24
CA HIS A 761 -12.54 9.59 -25.46
C HIS A 761 -12.34 9.01 -24.06
N TYR A 762 -11.69 7.85 -23.94
CA TYR A 762 -11.83 7.03 -22.74
C TYR A 762 -11.20 7.67 -21.49
N ARG A 763 -10.08 8.41 -21.62
CA ARG A 763 -9.51 9.14 -20.47
C ARG A 763 -10.47 10.20 -19.93
N ASP A 764 -11.13 10.95 -20.80
CA ASP A 764 -12.07 11.99 -20.41
C ASP A 764 -13.32 11.40 -19.76
N ALA A 765 -13.86 10.33 -20.34
CA ALA A 765 -15.00 9.61 -19.76
C ALA A 765 -14.70 9.09 -18.34
N ALA A 766 -13.50 8.55 -18.12
CA ALA A 766 -13.09 8.14 -16.79
C ALA A 766 -12.84 9.32 -15.84
N ALA A 767 -12.26 10.43 -16.34
CA ALA A 767 -11.99 11.63 -15.54
C ALA A 767 -13.27 12.35 -15.08
N GLN A 768 -14.37 12.27 -15.82
CA GLN A 768 -15.66 12.86 -15.45
C GLN A 768 -16.25 12.26 -14.16
N ASN A 769 -15.91 11.01 -13.82
CA ASN A 769 -16.35 10.38 -12.58
C ASN A 769 -15.59 10.89 -11.33
N TRP A 770 -14.53 11.68 -11.54
CA TRP A 770 -13.73 12.25 -10.47
C TRP A 770 -14.15 13.68 -10.14
N SER A 771 -14.53 13.87 -8.88
CA SER A 771 -14.82 15.18 -8.29
C SER A 771 -13.57 15.76 -7.62
N LEU A 772 -13.29 17.04 -7.85
CA LEU A 772 -12.25 17.78 -7.14
C LEU A 772 -12.87 18.52 -5.96
N SER A 773 -12.22 18.45 -4.80
CA SER A 773 -12.55 19.27 -3.65
C SER A 773 -11.27 19.79 -3.00
N THR A 774 -11.32 21.02 -2.48
CA THR A 774 -10.28 21.56 -1.61
C THR A 774 -10.64 21.26 -0.15
N ARG A 775 -9.63 20.94 0.67
CA ARG A 775 -9.85 20.88 2.11
C ARG A 775 -10.03 22.33 2.62
N PRO A 776 -11.09 22.65 3.38
CA PRO A 776 -11.16 23.91 4.10
C PRO A 776 -10.05 24.00 5.15
#